data_AF-A0A2V8NED9-F1
#
_entry.id   AF-A0A2V8NED9-F1
#
_cell.length_a   1.000
_cell.length_b   1.000
_cell.length_c   1.000
_cell.angle_alpha   90.00
_cell.angle_beta   90.00
_cell.angle_gamma   90.00
#
_symmetry.space_group_name_H-M   'P 1'
#
loop_
_entity.id
_entity.type
_entity.pdbx_description
1 polymer ?
#
loop_
_entity_poly.entity_id
_entity_poly.type
_entity_poly.pdbx_seq_one_letter_code
_entity_poly.pdbx_strand_id
1 'polypeptide(L)'
;MVSASGRSEGILAIILGVLMKNKEIDNIVDQVTGQIRNEQVDAATVSAAADRVWARVSVESDAGVMRAGAPADRIGGCADFQSLIPAYLSGELSEARSLLLVDHTHECIPCRKAMKHARESRTAVLQPGRPQKRKSSAYKLSPVVRRWGIAAALVIGVGLVALPLAQRFLFGSFEATVQAADGPVYAVADAQIRALNPGEKIRHGDTIRTAKDAHALVRLGDGSTIEMKDRSEFSVSQGFSGTTIHLDRGSVIVQAAKQKNHLFVDTGDALVSVTGTTFSVNAGTKGSRVSVITGEVHLTRSGTETILRAGEQATTSAAIETIPVKEEVSWSRDSARYEQVLALASLQTELNAVTRPGERHSTRLLDMMPANTVLYAALPNLSSAIAESHRIIEERIQQNPALRDWFQHGREPKGPAMNEAISAIKDFGQQLGDEIAVGAGMDDQGNPVGPIVLAELKNPADFHAFFDNEVRKLGGTARNAPAVQWIDNPDQTPDPTNSASKESGKQIYVWIDGDVLVAAPKIDQLRTIANNTTAAPFRSSGFHDRIAGVYRDGAGLVVAADLETIIAHTKGLRKIALGGDKHEQALNQLGVFNLKSFVLDQKDKDGKTNTRAVLSFSESSHGITSWLAPPAPMGSLEYISPDANLVAGFVVKDPKALVDDLLGVLNTVSPDLKNHLNQLQTDHGLDVRQDFAVPLGGEYAFAIDGPILPTPSWKLVFEVNDPAHLQQTFERVVAEVNKQLAKEGKNGLSLDKTDSGGRTFYTLRAAGFGMEVNYVFANGYMIAGPTRALVEQALAYHDSGTTLNHSPKFTAGLPPDGNANFSALVYHNLAPLVQPFAGTIAGSAKALPEEQQKAISARLLNLQPTLFYAYAFSDRIEFASNTEGGPFGLGPANLLGMPNAFELEHILGQGMRAQTQPNGQGKLSGEAEASKSDRAATESRQNDSLWKRRAFHTIWHARQYVAGRR
;
A
#
# COMPACT_ATOMS: atom_id res chain seq x y z
N MET A 1 7.62 -63.21 -3.56
CA MET A 1 7.27 -62.82 -2.17
C MET A 1 8.34 -61.86 -1.67
N VAL A 2 8.11 -60.56 -1.80
CA VAL A 2 8.70 -59.39 -1.09
C VAL A 2 8.09 -58.15 -1.77
N SER A 3 7.79 -57.11 -0.96
CA SER A 3 7.49 -55.72 -1.31
C SER A 3 6.02 -55.27 -1.24
N ALA A 4 5.70 -54.56 -0.16
CA ALA A 4 4.60 -53.61 -0.04
C ALA A 4 4.98 -52.55 1.02
N SER A 5 5.71 -51.52 0.60
CA SER A 5 5.86 -50.27 1.35
C SER A 5 5.95 -49.13 0.33
N GLY A 6 4.91 -48.30 0.26
CA GLY A 6 4.85 -47.18 -0.67
C GLY A 6 3.54 -46.43 -0.54
N ARG A 7 3.49 -45.48 0.42
CA ARG A 7 2.54 -44.35 0.49
C ARG A 7 2.93 -43.43 1.66
N SER A 8 4.05 -42.73 1.51
CA SER A 8 4.36 -41.54 2.33
C SER A 8 5.33 -40.54 1.66
N GLU A 9 5.71 -40.73 0.38
CA GLU A 9 6.74 -39.90 -0.27
C GLU A 9 6.22 -38.63 -0.98
N GLY A 10 4.91 -38.40 -1.07
CA GLY A 10 4.34 -37.29 -1.85
C GLY A 10 4.61 -35.89 -1.30
N ILE A 11 4.60 -35.71 0.02
CA ILE A 11 4.70 -34.39 0.66
C ILE A 11 6.17 -33.92 0.75
N LEU A 12 7.10 -34.86 0.95
CA LEU A 12 8.53 -34.53 0.99
C LEU A 12 9.11 -34.32 -0.42
N ALA A 13 8.62 -35.03 -1.44
CA ALA A 13 9.12 -34.88 -2.81
C ALA A 13 8.73 -33.56 -3.48
N ILE A 14 7.60 -32.95 -3.10
CA ILE A 14 7.19 -31.62 -3.61
C ILE A 14 8.04 -30.52 -2.96
N ILE A 15 8.32 -30.63 -1.65
CA ILE A 15 9.22 -29.71 -0.93
C ILE A 15 10.68 -29.90 -1.37
N LEU A 16 11.15 -31.14 -1.59
CA LEU A 16 12.49 -31.42 -2.15
C LEU A 16 12.62 -31.05 -3.63
N GLY A 17 11.55 -31.12 -4.42
CA GLY A 17 11.56 -30.71 -5.83
C GLY A 17 11.75 -29.20 -6.01
N VAL A 18 11.23 -28.40 -5.07
CA VAL A 18 11.46 -26.95 -4.99
C VAL A 18 12.86 -26.63 -4.42
N LEU A 19 13.37 -27.44 -3.47
CA LEU A 19 14.73 -27.31 -2.91
C LEU A 19 15.85 -27.82 -3.84
N MET A 20 15.60 -28.76 -4.75
CA MET A 20 16.63 -29.25 -5.69
C MET A 20 16.93 -28.26 -6.82
N LYS A 21 16.00 -27.35 -7.16
CA LYS A 21 16.29 -26.20 -8.05
C LYS A 21 17.14 -25.12 -7.37
N ASN A 22 17.15 -25.04 -6.04
CA ASN A 22 18.04 -24.14 -5.30
C ASN A 22 19.48 -24.66 -5.24
N LYS A 23 19.73 -25.98 -5.30
CA LYS A 23 21.11 -26.51 -5.29
C LYS A 23 21.94 -26.12 -6.50
N GLU A 24 21.32 -25.90 -7.67
CA GLU A 24 22.03 -25.37 -8.84
C GLU A 24 22.37 -23.88 -8.68
N ILE A 25 21.52 -23.12 -7.99
CA ILE A 25 21.76 -21.70 -7.66
C ILE A 25 22.81 -21.57 -6.55
N ASP A 26 22.73 -22.39 -5.50
CA ASP A 26 23.73 -22.42 -4.41
C ASP A 26 25.11 -22.83 -4.93
N ASN A 27 25.19 -23.77 -5.87
CA ASN A 27 26.47 -24.12 -6.51
C ASN A 27 27.04 -22.99 -7.38
N ILE A 28 26.18 -22.21 -8.06
CA ILE A 28 26.61 -21.02 -8.82
C ILE A 28 27.06 -19.90 -7.86
N VAL A 29 26.35 -19.70 -6.75
CA VAL A 29 26.69 -18.72 -5.72
C VAL A 29 27.97 -19.11 -4.98
N ASP A 30 28.18 -20.38 -4.63
CA ASP A 30 29.42 -20.87 -4.04
C ASP A 30 30.60 -20.77 -5.01
N GLN A 31 30.36 -20.98 -6.31
CA GLN A 31 31.39 -20.83 -7.34
C GLN A 31 31.77 -19.36 -7.56
N VAL A 32 30.80 -18.44 -7.53
CA VAL A 32 31.03 -16.98 -7.61
C VAL A 32 31.68 -16.46 -6.31
N THR A 33 31.24 -16.95 -5.16
CA THR A 33 31.82 -16.58 -3.85
C THR A 33 33.24 -17.13 -3.70
N GLY A 34 33.52 -18.31 -4.26
CA GLY A 34 34.87 -18.87 -4.36
C GLY A 34 35.79 -18.09 -5.30
N GLN A 35 35.24 -17.48 -6.36
CA GLN A 35 35.99 -16.59 -7.26
C GLN A 35 36.30 -15.23 -6.60
N ILE A 36 35.34 -14.64 -5.88
CA ILE A 36 35.54 -13.38 -5.13
C ILE A 36 36.53 -13.56 -3.98
N ARG A 37 36.50 -14.70 -3.28
CA ARG A 37 37.43 -14.97 -2.17
C ARG A 37 38.88 -15.16 -2.60
N ASN A 38 39.12 -15.53 -3.86
CA ASN A 38 40.45 -15.76 -4.42
C ASN A 38 40.94 -14.61 -5.30
N GLU A 39 40.19 -13.52 -5.41
CA GLU A 39 40.61 -12.32 -6.13
C GLU A 39 41.60 -11.53 -5.26
N GLN A 40 42.89 -11.70 -5.50
CA GLN A 40 43.93 -10.90 -4.85
C GLN A 40 43.92 -9.49 -5.45
N VAL A 41 43.43 -8.53 -4.66
CA VAL A 41 43.54 -7.10 -4.94
C VAL A 41 45.02 -6.72 -4.99
N ASP A 42 45.43 -6.07 -6.07
CA ASP A 42 46.81 -5.66 -6.31
C ASP A 42 47.36 -4.82 -5.15
N ALA A 43 48.54 -5.22 -4.64
CA ALA A 43 49.15 -4.63 -3.45
C ALA A 43 49.47 -3.13 -3.63
N ALA A 44 49.67 -2.68 -4.88
CA ALA A 44 49.87 -1.26 -5.19
C ALA A 44 48.58 -0.43 -5.00
N THR A 45 47.40 -1.04 -5.13
CA THR A 45 46.11 -0.38 -4.90
C THR A 45 45.84 -0.22 -3.40
N VAL A 46 46.27 -1.20 -2.60
CA VAL A 46 46.15 -1.15 -1.13
C VAL A 46 47.12 -0.12 -0.54
N SER A 47 48.37 -0.04 -1.03
CA SER A 47 49.32 0.99 -0.58
C SER A 47 48.85 2.40 -0.96
N ALA A 48 48.37 2.59 -2.19
CA ALA A 48 47.84 3.89 -2.63
C ALA A 48 46.59 4.32 -1.83
N ALA A 49 45.78 3.37 -1.37
CA ALA A 49 44.64 3.66 -0.49
C ALA A 49 45.10 4.01 0.93
N ALA A 50 46.08 3.29 1.48
CA ALA A 50 46.67 3.58 2.78
C ALA A 50 47.33 4.98 2.81
N ASP A 51 48.06 5.34 1.76
CA ASP A 51 48.71 6.65 1.64
C ASP A 51 47.70 7.80 1.57
N ARG A 52 46.56 7.61 0.88
CA ARG A 52 45.46 8.58 0.82
C ARG A 52 44.76 8.76 2.16
N VAL A 53 44.59 7.67 2.93
CA VAL A 53 44.00 7.73 4.27
C VAL A 53 44.97 8.40 5.25
N TRP A 54 46.26 8.06 5.19
CA TRP A 54 47.28 8.72 6.00
C TRP A 54 47.32 10.22 5.69
N ALA A 55 47.42 10.61 4.41
CA ALA A 55 47.42 12.02 4.02
C ALA A 55 46.19 12.81 4.50
N ARG A 56 45.03 12.15 4.66
CA ARG A 56 43.81 12.80 5.18
C ARG A 56 43.82 12.91 6.70
N VAL A 57 44.35 11.91 7.41
CA VAL A 57 44.48 11.90 8.87
C VAL A 57 45.55 12.90 9.35
N SER A 58 46.66 13.07 8.62
CA SER A 58 47.69 14.07 8.96
C SER A 58 47.23 15.51 8.76
N VAL A 59 46.30 15.75 7.82
CA VAL A 59 45.72 17.09 7.57
C VAL A 59 44.68 17.48 8.65
N GLU A 60 43.98 16.51 9.24
CA GLU A 60 43.06 16.76 10.37
C GLU A 60 43.77 16.86 11.73
N SER A 61 44.99 16.31 11.87
CA SER A 61 45.76 16.38 13.13
C SER A 61 46.50 17.72 13.37
N ASP A 62 46.71 18.53 12.34
CA ASP A 62 47.46 19.80 12.43
C ASP A 62 46.58 21.05 12.67
N ALA A 63 45.25 20.90 12.73
CA ALA A 63 44.31 22.03 12.91
C ALA A 63 44.01 22.39 14.39
N GLY A 64 44.74 21.83 15.36
CA GLY A 64 44.46 22.00 16.78
C GLY A 64 45.68 22.33 17.64
N VAL A 65 46.26 23.53 17.49
CA VAL A 65 47.37 24.00 18.33
C VAL A 65 46.96 25.23 19.16
N MET A 66 46.84 24.97 20.47
CA MET A 66 47.15 25.82 21.64
C MET A 66 46.10 26.82 22.19
N ARG A 67 45.49 26.42 23.31
CA ARG A 67 45.51 27.23 24.56
C ARG A 67 45.81 26.31 25.75
N ALA A 68 46.75 26.77 26.58
CA ALA A 68 47.47 26.00 27.60
C ALA A 68 46.63 25.61 28.82
N GLY A 69 46.85 24.38 29.28
CA GLY A 69 46.38 23.86 30.57
C GLY A 69 45.62 22.54 30.46
N ALA A 70 46.26 21.46 29.99
CA ALA A 70 45.62 20.15 29.91
C ALA A 70 46.50 19.02 30.48
N PRO A 71 45.91 18.09 31.26
CA PRO A 71 46.44 16.74 31.46
C PRO A 71 46.36 15.92 30.15
N ALA A 72 47.40 15.11 29.90
CA ALA A 72 47.58 14.07 28.89
C ALA A 72 46.97 14.30 27.48
N ASP A 73 47.83 14.65 26.51
CA ASP A 73 47.51 14.79 25.09
C ASP A 73 47.16 13.49 24.35
N ARG A 74 47.16 12.33 25.02
CA ARG A 74 46.73 11.04 24.43
C ARG A 74 45.99 10.20 25.47
N ILE A 75 44.81 9.71 25.10
CA ILE A 75 44.02 8.77 25.92
C ILE A 75 44.39 7.36 25.44
N GLY A 76 45.25 6.67 26.19
CA GLY A 76 45.75 5.34 25.85
C GLY A 76 45.16 4.21 26.72
N GLY A 77 44.49 4.53 27.82
CA GLY A 77 43.84 3.52 28.65
C GLY A 77 43.00 4.07 29.80
N CYS A 78 42.56 3.16 30.68
CA CYS A 78 41.65 3.47 31.78
C CYS A 78 42.19 4.50 32.78
N ALA A 79 43.51 4.57 32.98
CA ALA A 79 44.14 5.58 33.85
C ALA A 79 43.93 7.00 33.31
N ASP A 80 44.01 7.18 31.99
CA ASP A 80 43.82 8.46 31.34
C ASP A 80 42.35 8.89 31.46
N PHE A 81 41.40 7.99 31.22
CA PHE A 81 39.98 8.26 31.44
C PHE A 81 39.66 8.61 32.89
N GLN A 82 40.26 7.94 33.87
CA GLN A 82 40.07 8.27 35.29
C GLN A 82 40.60 9.66 35.64
N SER A 83 41.68 10.12 34.97
CA SER A 83 42.23 11.46 35.17
C SER A 83 41.31 12.58 34.66
N LEU A 84 40.39 12.27 33.73
CA LEU A 84 39.42 13.23 33.19
C LEU A 84 38.18 13.41 34.09
N ILE A 85 37.94 12.50 35.04
CA ILE A 85 36.75 12.50 35.90
C ILE A 85 36.60 13.81 36.70
N PRO A 86 37.65 14.40 37.32
CA PRO A 86 37.50 15.66 38.06
C PRO A 86 37.11 16.85 37.16
N ALA A 87 37.71 16.96 35.97
CA ALA A 87 37.40 17.99 34.98
C ALA A 87 35.97 17.81 34.41
N TYR A 88 35.54 16.57 34.21
CA TYR A 88 34.17 16.26 33.82
C TYR A 88 33.14 16.66 34.89
N LEU A 89 33.41 16.34 36.17
CA LEU A 89 32.52 16.67 37.28
C LEU A 89 32.51 18.17 37.63
N SER A 90 33.48 18.95 37.16
CA SER A 90 33.52 20.42 37.27
C SER A 90 32.97 21.13 36.04
N GLY A 91 32.64 20.41 34.97
CA GLY A 91 32.11 20.98 33.72
C GLY A 91 33.19 21.66 32.85
N GLU A 92 34.46 21.43 33.14
CA GLU A 92 35.61 22.07 32.46
C GLU A 92 36.13 21.23 31.27
N LEU A 93 35.55 20.04 31.04
CA LEU A 93 35.96 19.14 29.98
C LEU A 93 35.27 19.49 28.64
N SER A 94 36.03 19.55 27.55
CA SER A 94 35.49 19.76 26.21
C SER A 94 34.44 18.70 25.84
N GLU A 95 33.44 19.09 25.06
CA GLU A 95 32.31 18.24 24.65
C GLU A 95 32.75 16.88 24.06
N ALA A 96 33.70 16.88 23.12
CA ALA A 96 34.24 15.66 22.51
C ALA A 96 34.86 14.68 23.53
N ARG A 97 35.59 15.19 24.54
CA ARG A 97 36.19 14.36 25.60
C ARG A 97 35.17 13.93 26.65
N SER A 98 34.12 14.71 26.86
CA SER A 98 33.02 14.33 27.75
C SER A 98 32.26 13.12 27.21
N LEU A 99 32.00 13.11 25.90
CA LEU A 99 31.34 12.01 25.20
C LEU A 99 32.17 10.72 25.28
N LEU A 100 33.48 10.80 25.01
CA LEU A 100 34.39 9.65 25.12
C LEU A 100 34.49 9.10 26.56
N LEU A 101 34.51 9.98 27.58
CA LEU A 101 34.55 9.54 28.97
C LEU A 101 33.23 8.86 29.38
N VAL A 102 32.08 9.42 28.98
CA VAL A 102 30.76 8.84 29.27
C VAL A 102 30.64 7.46 28.65
N ASP A 103 30.95 7.34 27.37
CA ASP A 103 30.93 6.08 26.63
C ASP A 103 31.84 5.02 27.29
N HIS A 104 33.10 5.39 27.58
CA HIS A 104 34.02 4.47 28.23
C HIS A 104 33.59 4.06 29.64
N THR A 105 32.94 4.93 30.42
CA THR A 105 32.40 4.57 31.75
C THR A 105 31.17 3.67 31.69
N HIS A 106 30.46 3.65 30.56
CA HIS A 106 29.38 2.69 30.32
C HIS A 106 29.92 1.30 30.02
N GLU A 107 31.09 1.15 29.41
CA GLU A 107 31.66 -0.17 29.11
C GLU A 107 32.66 -0.67 30.17
N CYS A 108 33.45 0.23 30.78
CA CYS A 108 34.54 -0.12 31.68
C CYS A 108 34.14 -0.07 33.17
N ILE A 109 34.00 -1.25 33.79
CA ILE A 109 33.65 -1.41 35.21
C ILE A 109 34.60 -0.64 36.17
N PRO A 110 35.94 -0.69 36.01
CA PRO A 110 36.86 0.13 36.81
C PRO A 110 36.60 1.63 36.75
N CYS A 111 36.42 2.19 35.55
CA CYS A 111 36.17 3.61 35.35
C CYS A 111 34.78 4.02 35.88
N ARG A 112 33.77 3.14 35.75
CA ARG A 112 32.45 3.33 36.37
C ARG A 112 32.52 3.42 37.90
N LYS A 113 33.30 2.53 38.54
CA LYS A 113 33.53 2.57 39.99
C LYS A 113 34.27 3.84 40.41
N ALA A 114 35.30 4.24 39.66
CA ALA A 114 36.03 5.48 39.93
C ALA A 114 35.12 6.72 39.86
N MET A 115 34.23 6.78 38.87
CA MET A 115 33.29 7.89 38.70
C MET A 115 32.23 7.94 39.81
N LYS A 116 31.75 6.76 40.26
CA LYS A 116 30.87 6.64 41.43
C LYS A 116 31.57 7.11 42.71
N HIS A 117 32.80 6.67 42.96
CA HIS A 117 33.59 7.13 44.12
C HIS A 117 33.88 8.63 44.09
N ALA A 118 34.16 9.21 42.93
CA ALA A 118 34.39 10.66 42.78
C ALA A 118 33.12 11.49 43.05
N ARG A 119 31.92 10.97 42.72
CA ARG A 119 30.64 11.58 43.07
C ARG A 119 30.34 11.47 44.57
N GLU A 120 30.61 10.31 45.18
CA GLU A 120 30.37 10.05 46.60
C GLU A 120 31.31 10.86 47.52
N SER A 121 32.58 11.04 47.12
CA SER A 121 33.57 11.83 47.87
C SER A 121 33.27 13.34 47.89
N ARG A 122 32.48 13.86 46.95
CA ARG A 122 31.97 15.24 46.99
C ARG A 122 30.79 15.42 47.96
N THR A 123 30.15 14.32 48.37
CA THR A 123 29.03 14.28 49.33
C THR A 123 29.45 13.85 50.75
N ALA A 124 30.73 13.56 50.99
CA ALA A 124 31.21 13.10 52.29
C ALA A 124 32.20 14.09 52.94
N VAL A 125 31.66 15.11 53.63
CA VAL A 125 32.37 15.75 54.75
C VAL A 125 31.42 15.83 55.95
N LEU A 126 31.40 14.76 56.75
CA LEU A 126 31.20 14.83 58.18
C LEU A 126 32.20 13.84 58.80
N GLN A 127 33.25 14.36 59.41
CA GLN A 127 34.29 13.56 60.07
C GLN A 127 33.70 12.80 61.27
N PRO A 128 34.03 11.51 61.46
CA PRO A 128 33.69 10.79 62.68
C PRO A 128 34.72 11.07 63.79
N GLY A 129 34.24 11.63 64.91
CA GLY A 129 34.99 11.72 66.15
C GLY A 129 35.16 10.35 66.84
N ARG A 130 36.33 10.16 67.44
CA ARG A 130 36.78 9.01 68.25
C ARG A 130 35.71 8.42 69.20
N PRO A 131 35.73 7.10 69.48
CA PRO A 131 34.75 6.49 70.37
C PRO A 131 35.12 6.75 71.83
N GLN A 132 34.22 7.40 72.57
CA GLN A 132 34.28 7.40 74.03
C GLN A 132 33.04 6.73 74.62
N LYS A 133 33.30 5.83 75.58
CA LYS A 133 32.38 4.90 76.23
C LYS A 133 31.10 5.61 76.72
N ARG A 134 29.95 5.03 76.36
CA ARG A 134 28.63 5.38 76.90
C ARG A 134 28.60 5.21 78.41
N LYS A 135 28.28 6.28 79.13
CA LYS A 135 27.58 6.21 80.43
C LYS A 135 26.16 6.70 80.22
N SER A 136 25.20 5.89 80.67
CA SER A 136 23.78 6.25 80.71
C SER A 136 23.57 7.42 81.66
N SER A 137 22.98 8.49 81.16
CA SER A 137 22.30 9.47 82.01
C SER A 137 21.06 9.96 81.28
N ALA A 138 19.93 9.84 81.97
CA ALA A 138 18.61 10.21 81.49
C ALA A 138 18.51 11.74 81.34
N TYR A 139 18.17 12.21 80.14
CA TYR A 139 17.83 13.62 79.92
C TYR A 139 16.32 13.83 80.08
N LYS A 140 15.95 14.67 81.05
CA LYS A 140 14.62 15.29 81.13
C LYS A 140 14.54 16.38 80.06
N LEU A 141 13.66 16.20 79.08
CA LEU A 141 13.34 17.20 78.05
C LEU A 141 12.52 18.36 78.64
N SER A 142 12.95 19.60 78.38
CA SER A 142 12.29 20.82 78.85
C SER A 142 10.96 21.08 78.10
N PRO A 143 10.00 21.78 78.74
CA PRO A 143 8.63 21.92 78.23
C PRO A 143 8.49 22.73 76.94
N VAL A 144 9.53 23.46 76.51
CA VAL A 144 9.51 24.25 75.26
C VAL A 144 9.72 23.35 74.03
N VAL A 145 10.63 22.37 74.10
CA VAL A 145 10.89 21.43 72.99
C VAL A 145 9.67 20.54 72.73
N ARG A 146 8.87 20.24 73.76
CA ARG A 146 7.65 19.44 73.64
C ARG A 146 6.51 20.21 72.94
N ARG A 147 6.46 21.54 73.06
CA ARG A 147 5.44 22.38 72.41
C ARG A 147 5.72 22.56 70.91
N TRP A 148 6.98 22.72 70.54
CA TRP A 148 7.37 22.81 69.13
C TRP A 148 7.41 21.45 68.42
N GLY A 149 7.74 20.37 69.15
CA GLY A 149 7.68 19.00 68.61
C GLY A 149 6.25 18.53 68.29
N ILE A 150 5.25 18.93 69.08
CA ILE A 150 3.83 18.61 68.80
C ILE A 150 3.32 19.43 67.61
N ALA A 151 3.71 20.71 67.48
CA ALA A 151 3.35 21.54 66.34
C ALA A 151 3.96 21.02 65.03
N ALA A 152 5.25 20.63 65.03
CA ALA A 152 5.91 20.06 63.85
C ALA A 152 5.31 18.69 63.47
N ALA A 153 5.00 17.83 64.45
CA ALA A 153 4.34 16.55 64.19
C ALA A 153 2.90 16.72 63.67
N LEU A 154 2.16 17.74 64.12
CA LEU A 154 0.85 18.08 63.58
C LEU A 154 0.94 18.67 62.17
N VAL A 155 1.91 19.52 61.86
CA VAL A 155 2.08 20.06 60.50
C VAL A 155 2.53 18.97 59.52
N ILE A 156 3.42 18.07 59.95
CA ILE A 156 3.86 16.93 59.13
C ILE A 156 2.74 15.89 59.01
N GLY A 157 2.01 15.60 60.09
CA GLY A 157 0.88 14.67 60.09
C GLY A 157 -0.32 15.19 59.28
N VAL A 158 -0.67 16.46 59.44
CA VAL A 158 -1.68 17.14 58.62
C VAL A 158 -1.17 17.27 57.19
N GLY A 159 0.11 17.57 56.95
CA GLY A 159 0.68 17.62 55.60
C GLY A 159 0.65 16.26 54.89
N LEU A 160 1.00 15.17 55.56
CA LEU A 160 1.01 13.81 55.01
C LEU A 160 -0.40 13.24 54.77
N VAL A 161 -1.41 13.70 55.53
CA VAL A 161 -2.81 13.30 55.33
C VAL A 161 -3.52 14.26 54.37
N ALA A 162 -3.25 15.56 54.45
CA ALA A 162 -3.89 16.59 53.63
C ALA A 162 -3.28 16.69 52.24
N LEU A 163 -2.02 16.34 51.97
CA LEU A 163 -1.51 16.32 50.59
C LEU A 163 -2.24 15.31 49.69
N PRO A 164 -2.40 14.02 50.06
CA PRO A 164 -3.14 13.08 49.23
C PRO A 164 -4.65 13.39 49.21
N LEU A 165 -5.22 13.95 50.30
CA LEU A 165 -6.61 14.41 50.30
C LEU A 165 -6.82 15.66 49.43
N ALA A 166 -5.87 16.61 49.45
CA ALA A 166 -5.90 17.83 48.64
C ALA A 166 -5.58 17.51 47.19
N GLN A 167 -4.70 16.56 46.88
CA GLN A 167 -4.54 16.04 45.52
C GLN A 167 -5.86 15.43 45.03
N ARG A 168 -6.57 14.66 45.87
CA ARG A 168 -7.89 14.10 45.52
C ARG A 168 -9.03 15.14 45.47
N PHE A 169 -8.86 16.30 46.10
CA PHE A 169 -9.83 17.41 46.08
C PHE A 169 -9.51 18.49 45.01
N LEU A 170 -8.24 18.64 44.64
CA LEU A 170 -7.74 19.58 43.62
C LEU A 170 -7.77 18.95 42.22
N PHE A 171 -7.48 17.66 42.12
CA PHE A 171 -7.71 16.84 40.93
C PHE A 171 -9.03 16.09 41.18
N GLY A 172 -10.13 16.57 40.60
CA GLY A 172 -11.44 15.93 40.73
C GLY A 172 -11.36 14.43 40.42
N SER A 173 -12.33 13.64 40.90
CA SER A 173 -12.42 12.24 40.48
C SER A 173 -12.57 12.18 38.97
N PHE A 174 -11.62 11.55 38.27
CA PHE A 174 -11.79 11.19 36.87
C PHE A 174 -13.02 10.28 36.78
N GLU A 175 -14.08 10.82 36.20
CA GLU A 175 -15.30 10.07 35.92
C GLU A 175 -15.49 10.07 34.41
N ALA A 176 -15.35 8.90 33.80
CA ALA A 176 -15.79 8.65 32.44
C ALA A 176 -16.53 7.31 32.43
N THR A 177 -17.67 7.24 31.76
CA THR A 177 -18.51 6.04 31.69
C THR A 177 -18.92 5.75 30.26
N VAL A 178 -18.88 4.48 29.87
CA VAL A 178 -19.49 4.05 28.60
C VAL A 178 -21.01 4.12 28.78
N GLN A 179 -21.66 5.11 28.20
CA GLN A 179 -23.11 5.31 28.31
C GLN A 179 -23.89 4.32 27.44
N ALA A 180 -23.40 4.08 26.22
CA ALA A 180 -23.97 3.11 25.29
C ALA A 180 -22.84 2.54 24.43
N ALA A 181 -22.99 1.27 24.03
CA ALA A 181 -22.14 0.63 23.04
C ALA A 181 -23.03 -0.20 22.11
N ASP A 182 -22.78 -0.09 20.82
CA ASP A 182 -23.30 -0.98 19.79
C ASP A 182 -22.10 -1.74 19.25
N GLY A 183 -21.99 -3.03 19.54
CA GLY A 183 -20.78 -3.82 19.27
C GLY A 183 -19.67 -3.72 20.35
N PRO A 184 -18.53 -4.41 20.15
CA PRO A 184 -17.48 -4.53 21.16
C PRO A 184 -16.68 -3.24 21.36
N VAL A 185 -16.43 -2.91 22.63
CA VAL A 185 -15.58 -1.79 23.06
C VAL A 185 -14.54 -2.33 24.03
N TYR A 186 -13.30 -1.87 23.91
CA TYR A 186 -12.18 -2.34 24.71
C TYR A 186 -11.47 -1.19 25.44
N ALA A 187 -10.95 -1.46 26.63
CA ALA A 187 -9.86 -0.72 27.24
C ALA A 187 -8.55 -1.43 26.90
N VAL A 188 -7.64 -0.70 26.26
CA VAL A 188 -6.31 -1.17 25.85
C VAL A 188 -5.27 -0.52 26.76
N ALA A 189 -4.43 -1.35 27.39
CA ALA A 189 -3.31 -0.92 28.22
C ALA A 189 -2.10 -1.83 27.95
N ASP A 190 -1.19 -1.36 27.07
CA ASP A 190 -0.01 -2.11 26.60
C ASP A 190 -0.40 -3.53 26.11
N ALA A 191 -0.03 -4.59 26.82
CA ALA A 191 -0.36 -5.97 26.43
C ALA A 191 -1.78 -6.43 26.83
N GLN A 192 -2.52 -5.67 27.65
CA GLN A 192 -3.84 -6.08 28.14
C GLN A 192 -4.97 -5.41 27.36
N ILE A 193 -5.86 -6.24 26.79
CA ILE A 193 -7.11 -5.83 26.18
C ILE A 193 -8.25 -6.32 27.05
N ARG A 194 -9.13 -5.41 27.47
CA ARG A 194 -10.26 -5.73 28.35
C ARG A 194 -11.55 -5.20 27.75
N ALA A 195 -12.53 -6.07 27.53
CA ALA A 195 -13.85 -5.64 27.09
C ALA A 195 -14.52 -4.71 28.12
N LEU A 196 -15.15 -3.65 27.62
CA LEU A 196 -15.91 -2.67 28.37
C LEU A 196 -17.40 -2.85 28.07
N ASN A 197 -18.23 -2.87 29.12
CA ASN A 197 -19.68 -2.95 28.97
C ASN A 197 -20.34 -1.58 29.18
N PRO A 198 -21.54 -1.34 28.61
CA PRO A 198 -22.33 -0.16 28.95
C PRO A 198 -22.56 -0.03 30.47
N GLY A 199 -22.40 1.17 31.01
CA GLY A 199 -22.47 1.51 32.42
C GLY A 199 -21.13 1.39 33.17
N GLU A 200 -20.09 0.82 32.55
CA GLU A 200 -18.79 0.66 33.19
C GLU A 200 -18.00 1.98 33.25
N LYS A 201 -17.28 2.19 34.37
CA LYS A 201 -16.37 3.33 34.54
C LYS A 201 -15.02 3.04 33.87
N ILE A 202 -14.54 4.01 33.10
CA ILE A 202 -13.22 4.01 32.48
C ILE A 202 -12.20 4.50 33.52
N ARG A 203 -11.00 3.92 33.54
CA ARG A 203 -9.93 4.34 34.45
C ARG A 203 -9.11 5.45 33.81
N HIS A 204 -8.50 6.28 34.66
CA HIS A 204 -7.58 7.31 34.17
C HIS A 204 -6.40 6.66 33.44
N GLY A 205 -6.12 7.10 32.21
CA GLY A 205 -5.07 6.55 31.36
C GLY A 205 -5.43 5.27 30.62
N ASP A 206 -6.66 4.74 30.75
CA ASP A 206 -7.14 3.69 29.85
C ASP A 206 -7.32 4.30 28.45
N THR A 207 -6.80 3.62 27.42
CA THR A 207 -7.11 3.92 26.03
C THR A 207 -8.36 3.13 25.62
N ILE A 208 -9.40 3.83 25.18
CA ILE A 208 -10.67 3.22 24.77
C ILE A 208 -10.65 3.00 23.27
N ARG A 209 -10.95 1.77 22.83
CA ARG A 209 -11.01 1.38 21.43
C ARG A 209 -12.37 0.79 21.08
N THR A 210 -12.99 1.28 20.01
CA THR A 210 -14.13 0.61 19.36
C THR A 210 -13.64 -0.42 18.35
N ALA A 211 -14.24 -1.61 18.36
CA ALA A 211 -13.95 -2.62 17.35
C ALA A 211 -14.47 -2.22 15.95
N LYS A 212 -14.29 -3.12 14.99
CA LYS A 212 -14.99 -3.03 13.69
C LYS A 212 -16.50 -3.03 13.88
N ASP A 213 -17.21 -2.27 13.05
CA ASP A 213 -18.68 -2.15 13.06
C ASP A 213 -19.26 -1.83 14.46
N ALA A 214 -18.44 -1.24 15.34
CA ALA A 214 -18.82 -0.92 16.71
C ALA A 214 -18.85 0.59 16.95
N HIS A 215 -19.83 1.05 17.70
CA HIS A 215 -20.00 2.45 18.07
C HIS A 215 -20.11 2.57 19.58
N ALA A 216 -19.55 3.62 20.15
CA ALA A 216 -19.65 3.87 21.59
C ALA A 216 -20.06 5.31 21.87
N LEU A 217 -20.81 5.53 22.94
CA LEU A 217 -21.07 6.84 23.50
C LEU A 217 -20.45 6.88 24.88
N VAL A 218 -19.42 7.68 25.06
CA VAL A 218 -18.74 7.88 26.35
C VAL A 218 -19.17 9.21 26.94
N ARG A 219 -19.53 9.20 28.22
CA ARG A 219 -19.87 10.40 28.98
C ARG A 219 -18.76 10.72 29.97
N LEU A 220 -18.26 11.95 29.90
CA LEU A 220 -17.26 12.49 30.82
C LEU A 220 -17.92 13.12 32.05
N GLY A 221 -17.15 13.26 33.13
CA GLY A 221 -17.60 13.78 34.42
C GLY A 221 -17.94 15.28 34.39
N ASP A 222 -17.43 16.02 33.40
CA ASP A 222 -17.81 17.40 33.13
C ASP A 222 -19.17 17.52 32.39
N GLY A 223 -19.78 16.39 32.03
CA GLY A 223 -21.04 16.30 31.30
C GLY A 223 -20.90 16.27 29.78
N SER A 224 -19.67 16.40 29.24
CA SER A 224 -19.41 16.27 27.81
C SER A 224 -19.64 14.83 27.36
N THR A 225 -20.10 14.65 26.12
CA THR A 225 -20.28 13.32 25.51
C THR A 225 -19.43 13.16 24.26
N ILE A 226 -18.86 11.98 24.09
CA ILE A 226 -18.02 11.59 22.97
C ILE A 226 -18.69 10.41 22.28
N GLU A 227 -19.19 10.60 21.08
CA GLU A 227 -19.64 9.51 20.22
C GLU A 227 -18.46 9.02 19.39
N MET A 228 -18.17 7.73 19.43
CA MET A 228 -17.07 7.07 18.73
C MET A 228 -17.62 6.31 17.52
N LYS A 229 -16.95 6.47 16.37
CA LYS A 229 -17.13 5.60 15.20
C LYS A 229 -16.45 4.25 15.45
N ASP A 230 -16.59 3.31 14.52
CA ASP A 230 -15.80 2.09 14.50
C ASP A 230 -14.30 2.39 14.38
N ARG A 231 -13.46 1.47 14.88
CA ARG A 231 -11.99 1.56 14.81
C ARG A 231 -11.42 2.88 15.31
N SER A 232 -12.06 3.47 16.32
CA SER A 232 -11.66 4.74 16.91
C SER A 232 -11.04 4.52 18.28
N GLU A 233 -10.00 5.30 18.57
CA GLU A 233 -9.19 5.14 19.76
C GLU A 233 -8.90 6.49 20.39
N PHE A 234 -9.26 6.62 21.67
CA PHE A 234 -8.88 7.80 22.42
C PHE A 234 -8.54 7.47 23.87
N SER A 235 -7.73 8.31 24.48
CA SER A 235 -7.53 8.37 25.93
C SER A 235 -7.91 9.75 26.47
N VAL A 236 -8.08 9.85 27.78
CA VAL A 236 -8.45 11.12 28.43
C VAL A 236 -7.49 11.42 29.57
N SER A 237 -6.98 12.65 29.59
CA SER A 237 -6.25 13.19 30.72
C SER A 237 -6.94 14.43 31.28
N GLN A 238 -6.83 14.64 32.60
CA GLN A 238 -7.31 15.85 33.26
C GLN A 238 -6.12 16.69 33.71
N GLY A 239 -6.06 17.93 33.23
CA GLY A 239 -5.07 18.92 33.62
C GLY A 239 -5.70 20.09 34.38
N PHE A 240 -4.87 21.03 34.80
CA PHE A 240 -5.33 22.26 35.47
C PHE A 240 -6.13 23.19 34.54
N SER A 241 -5.82 23.17 33.24
CA SER A 241 -6.47 23.99 32.20
C SER A 241 -7.80 23.42 31.68
N GLY A 242 -8.09 22.15 31.97
CA GLY A 242 -9.26 21.45 31.42
C GLY A 242 -9.04 19.96 31.22
N THR A 243 -10.00 19.33 30.55
CA THR A 243 -9.93 17.93 30.12
C THR A 243 -9.34 17.87 28.71
N THR A 244 -8.39 16.97 28.47
CA THR A 244 -7.85 16.70 27.13
C THR A 244 -8.21 15.30 26.70
N ILE A 245 -8.85 15.20 25.53
CA ILE A 245 -9.12 13.96 24.82
C ILE A 245 -7.97 13.77 23.83
N HIS A 246 -7.14 12.76 24.03
CA HIS A 246 -6.10 12.38 23.08
C HIS A 246 -6.74 11.39 22.10
N LEU A 247 -7.07 11.87 20.90
CA LEU A 247 -7.62 11.05 19.84
C LEU A 247 -6.45 10.49 19.02
N ASP A 248 -6.02 9.28 19.37
CA ASP A 248 -4.89 8.61 18.73
C ASP A 248 -5.25 8.28 17.27
N ARG A 249 -6.50 7.84 17.02
CA ARG A 249 -6.99 7.55 15.66
C ARG A 249 -8.51 7.42 15.59
N GLY A 250 -9.04 7.50 14.37
CA GLY A 250 -10.45 7.28 14.07
C GLY A 250 -11.27 8.56 14.14
N SER A 251 -12.57 8.41 14.32
CA SER A 251 -13.51 9.53 14.24
C SER A 251 -14.38 9.61 15.49
N VAL A 252 -14.45 10.80 16.06
CA VAL A 252 -15.30 11.10 17.21
C VAL A 252 -16.13 12.35 16.96
N ILE A 253 -17.35 12.35 17.48
CA ILE A 253 -18.17 13.55 17.61
C ILE A 253 -18.22 13.93 19.07
N VAL A 254 -17.73 15.13 19.37
CA VAL A 254 -17.65 15.65 20.73
C VAL A 254 -18.74 16.70 20.89
N GLN A 255 -19.63 16.45 21.85
CA GLN A 255 -20.58 17.44 22.35
C GLN A 255 -20.05 17.93 23.70
N ALA A 256 -19.31 19.03 23.66
CA ALA A 256 -18.69 19.63 24.82
C ALA A 256 -19.75 20.33 25.69
N ALA A 257 -19.75 20.04 27.00
CA ALA A 257 -20.60 20.76 27.94
C ALA A 257 -20.19 22.23 28.04
N LYS A 258 -21.14 23.12 28.40
CA LYS A 258 -20.81 24.51 28.74
C LYS A 258 -20.14 24.52 30.12
N GLN A 259 -18.88 24.92 30.16
CA GLN A 259 -18.07 24.97 31.39
C GLN A 259 -17.18 26.22 31.41
N LYS A 260 -16.58 26.51 32.58
CA LYS A 260 -15.64 27.64 32.75
C LYS A 260 -14.26 27.36 32.16
N ASN A 261 -13.86 26.08 32.10
CA ASN A 261 -12.60 25.64 31.53
C ASN A 261 -12.80 25.19 30.08
N HIS A 262 -11.72 25.01 29.33
CA HIS A 262 -11.80 24.50 27.95
C HIS A 262 -11.78 22.97 27.93
N LEU A 263 -12.45 22.39 26.94
CA LEU A 263 -12.23 21.00 26.54
C LEU A 263 -11.23 21.01 25.38
N PHE A 264 -10.24 20.15 25.45
CA PHE A 264 -9.23 19.99 24.42
C PHE A 264 -9.38 18.64 23.71
N VAL A 265 -9.18 18.62 22.39
CA VAL A 265 -8.95 17.39 21.63
C VAL A 265 -7.59 17.50 20.96
N ASP A 266 -6.71 16.57 21.29
CA ASP A 266 -5.35 16.47 20.73
C ASP A 266 -5.30 15.27 19.79
N THR A 267 -4.89 15.50 18.54
CA THR A 267 -4.70 14.45 17.52
C THR A 267 -3.22 14.16 17.24
N GLY A 268 -2.31 14.73 18.05
CA GLY A 268 -0.86 14.68 17.84
C GLY A 268 -0.35 15.68 16.80
N ASP A 269 -1.17 15.99 15.78
CA ASP A 269 -0.86 16.97 14.72
C ASP A 269 -1.66 18.27 14.80
N ALA A 270 -2.69 18.32 15.66
CA ALA A 270 -3.48 19.50 15.96
C ALA A 270 -4.05 19.47 17.38
N LEU A 271 -4.21 20.68 17.94
CA LEU A 271 -4.90 20.88 19.21
C LEU A 271 -6.18 21.69 18.98
N VAL A 272 -7.31 21.09 19.31
CA VAL A 272 -8.64 21.68 19.23
C VAL A 272 -9.05 22.16 20.62
N SER A 273 -9.39 23.43 20.76
CA SER A 273 -9.89 24.02 22.01
C SER A 273 -11.32 24.52 21.83
N VAL A 274 -12.19 24.16 22.78
CA VAL A 274 -13.62 24.51 22.71
C VAL A 274 -14.25 24.85 24.05
N THR A 275 -15.39 25.53 23.99
CA THR A 275 -16.29 25.74 25.12
C THR A 275 -17.74 25.62 24.65
N GLY A 276 -18.45 24.55 25.01
CA GLY A 276 -19.87 24.41 24.72
C GLY A 276 -20.21 24.26 23.23
N THR A 277 -19.50 23.41 22.50
CA THR A 277 -19.65 23.20 21.05
C THR A 277 -19.95 21.76 20.68
N THR A 278 -20.41 21.56 19.45
CA THR A 278 -20.56 20.23 18.84
C THR A 278 -19.77 20.18 17.55
N PHE A 279 -18.82 19.25 17.47
CA PHE A 279 -17.87 19.15 16.37
C PHE A 279 -17.41 17.70 16.19
N SER A 280 -16.98 17.39 14.97
CA SER A 280 -16.37 16.12 14.60
C SER A 280 -14.87 16.29 14.46
N VAL A 281 -14.11 15.31 14.96
CA VAL A 281 -12.66 15.18 14.74
C VAL A 281 -12.40 13.80 14.17
N ASN A 282 -11.71 13.75 13.04
CA ASN A 282 -11.29 12.54 12.36
C ASN A 282 -9.77 12.54 12.25
N ALA A 283 -9.10 11.75 13.09
CA ALA A 283 -7.66 11.53 13.07
C ALA A 283 -7.36 10.31 12.19
N GLY A 284 -6.86 10.56 10.98
CA GLY A 284 -6.61 9.52 9.99
C GLY A 284 -5.14 9.36 9.61
N THR A 285 -4.85 8.33 8.80
CA THR A 285 -3.50 8.01 8.32
C THR A 285 -2.86 9.14 7.52
N LYS A 286 -3.65 10.01 6.88
CA LYS A 286 -3.15 11.17 6.12
C LYS A 286 -3.00 12.45 6.95
N GLY A 287 -3.48 12.44 8.20
CA GLY A 287 -3.69 13.61 9.05
C GLY A 287 -5.13 13.71 9.55
N SER A 288 -5.41 14.83 10.23
CA SER A 288 -6.66 15.08 10.94
C SER A 288 -7.58 16.07 10.20
N ARG A 289 -8.89 15.86 10.34
CA ARG A 289 -9.94 16.75 9.85
C ARG A 289 -10.86 17.14 11.01
N VAL A 290 -11.11 18.43 11.14
CA VAL A 290 -11.98 19.00 12.18
C VAL A 290 -13.15 19.70 11.51
N SER A 291 -14.37 19.31 11.85
CA SER A 291 -15.62 19.84 11.25
C SER A 291 -16.55 20.36 12.33
N VAL A 292 -17.01 21.60 12.22
CA VAL A 292 -17.86 22.21 13.25
C VAL A 292 -19.33 22.08 12.88
N ILE A 293 -20.11 21.46 13.76
CA ILE A 293 -21.57 21.36 13.60
C ILE A 293 -22.25 22.58 14.25
N THR A 294 -21.81 22.96 15.45
CA THR A 294 -22.38 24.11 16.20
C THR A 294 -21.34 24.73 17.11
N GLY A 295 -21.35 26.07 17.19
CA GLY A 295 -20.46 26.85 18.05
C GLY A 295 -19.20 27.31 17.32
N GLU A 296 -18.14 27.51 18.08
CA GLU A 296 -16.85 28.04 17.61
C GLU A 296 -15.71 27.15 18.13
N VAL A 297 -14.83 26.74 17.22
CA VAL A 297 -13.72 25.84 17.52
C VAL A 297 -12.41 26.53 17.21
N HIS A 298 -11.48 26.51 18.18
CA HIS A 298 -10.14 27.05 18.00
C HIS A 298 -9.20 25.90 17.65
N LEU A 299 -8.72 25.88 16.41
CA LEU A 299 -7.78 24.88 15.91
C LEU A 299 -6.37 25.45 15.91
N THR A 300 -5.48 24.89 16.71
CA THR A 300 -4.06 25.22 16.70
C THR A 300 -3.25 24.15 15.98
N ARG A 301 -2.51 24.54 14.94
CA ARG A 301 -1.63 23.66 14.16
C ARG A 301 -0.30 24.35 13.92
N SER A 302 0.81 23.68 14.26
CA SER A 302 2.18 24.19 14.04
C SER A 302 2.36 25.65 14.53
N GLY A 303 1.73 26.01 15.64
CA GLY A 303 1.76 27.36 16.23
C GLY A 303 0.83 28.39 15.59
N THR A 304 0.08 28.03 14.55
CA THR A 304 -0.95 28.90 13.93
C THR A 304 -2.33 28.52 14.45
N GLU A 305 -3.08 29.51 14.94
CA GLU A 305 -4.46 29.35 15.39
C GLU A 305 -5.45 29.75 14.28
N THR A 306 -6.45 28.91 14.04
CA THR A 306 -7.55 29.15 13.10
C THR A 306 -8.87 28.94 13.83
N ILE A 307 -9.80 29.87 13.65
CA ILE A 307 -11.13 29.80 14.26
C ILE A 307 -12.10 29.22 13.23
N LEU A 308 -12.81 28.15 13.59
CA LEU A 308 -13.82 27.50 12.78
C LEU A 308 -15.22 27.73 13.35
N ARG A 309 -16.17 28.06 12.48
CA ARG A 309 -17.60 28.26 12.81
C ARG A 309 -18.45 27.12 12.26
N ALA A 310 -19.71 27.05 12.68
CA ALA A 310 -20.66 26.04 12.21
C ALA A 310 -20.71 25.94 10.68
N GLY A 311 -20.55 24.72 10.15
CA GLY A 311 -20.46 24.44 8.72
C GLY A 311 -19.06 24.53 8.13
N GLU A 312 -18.09 25.07 8.86
CA GLU A 312 -16.69 25.15 8.44
C GLU A 312 -15.91 23.90 8.83
N GLN A 313 -14.83 23.65 8.08
CA GLN A 313 -13.95 22.51 8.25
C GLN A 313 -12.50 22.94 8.00
N ALA A 314 -11.56 22.32 8.70
CA ALA A 314 -10.14 22.44 8.42
C ALA A 314 -9.43 21.09 8.49
N THR A 315 -8.28 21.00 7.81
CA THR A 315 -7.46 19.79 7.72
C THR A 315 -6.02 20.09 8.11
N THR A 316 -5.34 19.09 8.67
CA THR A 316 -3.93 19.18 9.07
C THR A 316 -2.96 18.75 7.97
N SER A 317 -3.47 18.37 6.80
CA SER A 317 -2.67 17.94 5.66
C SER A 317 -3.29 18.45 4.37
N ALA A 318 -2.44 18.96 3.46
CA ALA A 318 -2.87 19.39 2.13
C ALA A 318 -3.36 18.22 1.25
N ALA A 319 -3.04 16.98 1.64
CA ALA A 319 -3.55 15.78 0.98
C ALA A 319 -5.02 15.47 1.35
N ILE A 320 -5.58 16.15 2.34
CA ILE A 320 -6.97 15.96 2.76
C ILE A 320 -7.78 17.15 2.26
N GLU A 321 -8.61 16.91 1.23
CA GLU A 321 -9.59 17.89 0.74
C GLU A 321 -10.76 18.02 1.72
N THR A 322 -11.43 19.16 1.76
CA THR A 322 -12.63 19.33 2.59
C THR A 322 -13.83 18.64 1.97
N ILE A 323 -14.66 18.00 2.79
CA ILE A 323 -15.94 17.42 2.37
C ILE A 323 -17.12 18.14 3.03
N PRO A 324 -18.34 18.08 2.47
CA PRO A 324 -19.52 18.60 3.14
C PRO A 324 -19.64 18.04 4.57
N VAL A 325 -19.78 18.92 5.58
CA VAL A 325 -19.82 18.51 6.99
C VAL A 325 -20.91 17.47 7.26
N LYS A 326 -22.02 17.51 6.52
CA LYS A 326 -23.10 16.51 6.59
C LYS A 326 -22.61 15.09 6.29
N GLU A 327 -21.68 14.94 5.35
CA GLU A 327 -21.12 13.64 4.96
C GLU A 327 -20.19 13.11 6.05
N GLU A 328 -19.36 13.99 6.63
CA GLU A 328 -18.42 13.66 7.72
C GLU A 328 -19.14 13.13 8.98
N VAL A 329 -20.38 13.58 9.24
CA VAL A 329 -21.15 13.24 10.46
C VAL A 329 -22.32 12.29 10.20
N SER A 330 -22.46 11.80 8.97
CA SER A 330 -23.57 10.94 8.53
C SER A 330 -23.69 9.62 9.29
N TRP A 331 -22.58 9.13 9.86
CA TRP A 331 -22.51 7.89 10.64
C TRP A 331 -23.04 8.04 12.08
N SER A 332 -23.25 9.27 12.55
CA SER A 332 -23.75 9.52 13.91
C SER A 332 -25.19 9.05 14.08
N ARG A 333 -25.52 8.60 15.30
CA ARG A 333 -26.93 8.36 15.68
C ARG A 333 -27.80 9.61 15.59
N ASP A 334 -27.19 10.79 15.68
CA ASP A 334 -27.84 12.09 15.64
C ASP A 334 -27.69 12.80 14.27
N SER A 335 -27.30 12.07 13.21
CA SER A 335 -27.05 12.65 11.88
C SER A 335 -28.20 13.50 11.36
N ALA A 336 -29.45 13.01 11.48
CA ALA A 336 -30.65 13.76 11.09
C ALA A 336 -30.81 15.10 11.85
N ARG A 337 -30.40 15.16 13.13
CA ARG A 337 -30.39 16.39 13.92
C ARG A 337 -29.30 17.35 13.42
N TYR A 338 -28.12 16.83 13.08
CA TYR A 338 -27.02 17.66 12.56
C TYR A 338 -27.31 18.22 11.17
N GLU A 339 -27.93 17.44 10.29
CA GLU A 339 -28.36 17.91 8.96
C GLU A 339 -29.28 19.13 9.04
N GLN A 340 -30.24 19.13 9.96
CA GLN A 340 -31.14 20.26 10.17
C GLN A 340 -30.37 21.53 10.59
N VAL A 341 -29.36 21.39 11.45
CA VAL A 341 -28.52 22.51 11.90
C VAL A 341 -27.63 23.02 10.77
N LEU A 342 -27.06 22.11 9.98
CA LEU A 342 -26.15 22.44 8.87
C LEU A 342 -26.88 23.07 7.67
N ALA A 343 -28.13 22.70 7.42
CA ALA A 343 -28.95 23.29 6.35
C ALA A 343 -29.17 24.81 6.55
N LEU A 344 -29.15 25.29 7.80
CA LEU A 344 -29.20 26.72 8.13
C LEU A 344 -27.87 27.44 7.85
N ALA A 345 -26.74 26.72 7.90
CA ALA A 345 -25.40 27.26 7.67
C ALA A 345 -24.97 27.24 6.19
N SER A 346 -25.50 26.29 5.39
CA SER A 346 -25.11 26.08 3.97
C SER A 346 -25.56 27.19 3.01
N LEU A 347 -26.44 28.10 3.43
CA LEU A 347 -26.91 29.25 2.63
C LEU A 347 -25.81 30.28 2.31
N GLN A 348 -24.61 30.14 2.88
CA GLN A 348 -23.49 31.08 2.70
C GLN A 348 -22.40 30.58 1.71
N THR A 349 -22.36 29.28 1.36
CA THR A 349 -21.18 28.63 0.77
C THR A 349 -21.32 28.23 -0.72
N GLU A 350 -22.52 28.36 -1.31
CA GLU A 350 -22.79 27.93 -2.70
C GLU A 350 -22.18 28.80 -3.81
N LEU A 351 -21.30 29.76 -3.49
CA LEU A 351 -20.74 30.71 -4.46
C LEU A 351 -19.31 30.42 -4.96
N ASN A 352 -18.65 29.33 -4.52
CA ASN A 352 -17.24 29.06 -4.86
C ASN A 352 -17.00 27.68 -5.52
N ALA A 353 -17.91 27.21 -6.38
CA ALA A 353 -17.60 26.11 -7.29
C ALA A 353 -16.71 26.63 -8.43
N VAL A 354 -15.40 26.63 -8.23
CA VAL A 354 -14.41 27.04 -9.25
C VAL A 354 -14.31 25.93 -10.29
N THR A 355 -14.81 26.18 -11.50
CA THR A 355 -14.51 25.37 -12.69
C THR A 355 -13.01 25.45 -12.96
N ARG A 356 -12.32 24.30 -12.96
CA ARG A 356 -10.88 24.23 -13.23
C ARG A 356 -10.64 24.04 -14.74
N PRO A 357 -9.77 24.82 -15.39
CA PRO A 357 -9.54 24.70 -16.82
C PRO A 357 -8.80 23.40 -17.17
N GLY A 358 -9.34 22.62 -18.11
CA GLY A 358 -8.72 21.41 -18.68
C GLY A 358 -9.45 20.08 -18.41
N GLU A 359 -10.42 20.05 -17.50
CA GLU A 359 -11.26 18.87 -17.22
C GLU A 359 -12.56 18.92 -18.05
N ARG A 360 -12.94 17.79 -18.68
CA ARG A 360 -14.16 17.70 -19.49
C ARG A 360 -15.33 17.30 -18.60
N HIS A 361 -16.33 18.17 -18.43
CA HIS A 361 -17.45 17.94 -17.50
C HIS A 361 -18.68 17.24 -18.12
N SER A 362 -18.73 17.15 -19.44
CA SER A 362 -19.81 16.50 -20.19
C SER A 362 -19.34 16.21 -21.63
N THR A 363 -19.96 15.23 -22.29
CA THR A 363 -19.79 15.01 -23.73
C THR A 363 -21.09 14.51 -24.36
N ARG A 364 -21.37 14.96 -25.59
CA ARG A 364 -22.45 14.37 -26.41
C ARG A 364 -21.99 13.14 -27.19
N LEU A 365 -20.68 12.87 -27.31
CA LEU A 365 -20.16 11.71 -28.02
C LEU A 365 -20.53 10.41 -27.29
N LEU A 366 -20.57 10.43 -25.96
CA LEU A 366 -21.07 9.31 -25.15
C LEU A 366 -22.55 8.99 -25.47
N ASP A 367 -23.34 10.05 -25.65
CA ASP A 367 -24.77 10.00 -25.92
C ASP A 367 -25.14 9.47 -27.30
N MET A 368 -24.16 9.42 -28.23
CA MET A 368 -24.30 8.88 -29.58
C MET A 368 -23.93 7.40 -29.68
N MET A 369 -23.28 6.84 -28.64
CA MET A 369 -22.81 5.46 -28.67
C MET A 369 -23.97 4.45 -28.83
N PRO A 370 -23.77 3.34 -29.58
CA PRO A 370 -24.80 2.33 -29.75
C PRO A 370 -25.20 1.63 -28.44
N ALA A 371 -26.42 1.09 -28.41
CA ALA A 371 -26.97 0.34 -27.27
C ALA A 371 -26.08 -0.81 -26.79
N ASN A 372 -25.38 -1.47 -27.70
CA ASN A 372 -24.56 -2.65 -27.40
C ASN A 372 -23.10 -2.31 -27.06
N THR A 373 -22.81 -1.04 -26.73
CA THR A 373 -21.46 -0.59 -26.36
C THR A 373 -21.02 -1.23 -25.04
N VAL A 374 -19.92 -1.98 -25.07
CA VAL A 374 -19.34 -2.64 -23.90
C VAL A 374 -17.94 -2.11 -23.56
N LEU A 375 -17.32 -1.35 -24.45
CA LEU A 375 -16.07 -0.65 -24.24
C LEU A 375 -16.21 0.80 -24.70
N TYR A 376 -15.67 1.73 -23.92
CA TYR A 376 -15.65 3.14 -24.24
C TYR A 376 -14.28 3.73 -23.85
N ALA A 377 -13.64 4.46 -24.75
CA ALA A 377 -12.44 5.22 -24.45
C ALA A 377 -12.60 6.65 -24.96
N ALA A 378 -12.18 7.64 -24.18
CA ALA A 378 -12.22 9.04 -24.58
C ALA A 378 -10.90 9.74 -24.29
N LEU A 379 -10.24 10.15 -25.37
CA LEU A 379 -8.95 10.83 -25.30
C LEU A 379 -9.17 12.33 -25.40
N PRO A 380 -8.55 13.14 -24.52
CA PRO A 380 -8.54 14.58 -24.69
C PRO A 380 -7.76 14.95 -25.95
N ASN A 381 -8.17 16.00 -26.64
CA ASN A 381 -7.42 16.53 -27.77
C ASN A 381 -6.17 17.28 -27.29
N LEU A 382 -5.06 16.55 -27.17
CA LEU A 382 -3.77 17.05 -26.67
C LEU A 382 -2.92 17.74 -27.74
N SER A 383 -3.44 17.96 -28.95
CA SER A 383 -2.67 18.49 -30.09
C SER A 383 -1.99 19.83 -29.78
N SER A 384 -2.68 20.72 -29.07
CA SER A 384 -2.13 22.00 -28.61
C SER A 384 -1.05 21.84 -27.54
N ALA A 385 -1.25 20.94 -26.57
CA ALA A 385 -0.29 20.65 -25.50
C ALA A 385 0.99 19.99 -26.02
N ILE A 386 0.87 19.08 -27.00
CA ILE A 386 2.01 18.43 -27.68
C ILE A 386 2.82 19.48 -28.46
N ALA A 387 2.15 20.36 -29.22
CA ALA A 387 2.81 21.42 -29.97
C ALA A 387 3.53 22.43 -29.04
N GLU A 388 2.91 22.80 -27.92
CA GLU A 388 3.51 23.71 -26.94
C GLU A 388 4.69 23.06 -26.20
N SER A 389 4.59 21.78 -25.84
CA SER A 389 5.70 21.03 -25.24
C SER A 389 6.90 20.97 -26.19
N HIS A 390 6.67 20.73 -27.48
CA HIS A 390 7.72 20.77 -28.50
C HIS A 390 8.35 22.16 -28.63
N ARG A 391 7.53 23.23 -28.64
CA ARG A 391 8.02 24.63 -28.67
C ARG A 391 8.92 24.93 -27.48
N ILE A 392 8.52 24.53 -26.27
CA ILE A 392 9.32 24.71 -25.04
C ILE A 392 10.63 23.92 -25.10
N ILE A 393 10.61 22.70 -25.65
CA ILE A 393 11.81 21.87 -25.85
C ILE A 393 12.75 22.53 -26.86
N GLU A 394 12.26 22.99 -28.01
CA GLU A 394 13.06 23.73 -29.00
C GLU A 394 13.66 25.01 -28.42
N GLU A 395 12.87 25.78 -27.67
CA GLU A 395 13.30 27.00 -27.01
C GLU A 395 14.43 26.70 -25.99
N ARG A 396 14.28 25.65 -25.17
CA ARG A 396 15.34 25.21 -24.23
C ARG A 396 16.58 24.68 -24.94
N ILE A 397 16.43 23.98 -26.07
CA ILE A 397 17.56 23.51 -26.91
C ILE A 397 18.33 24.71 -27.49
N GLN A 398 17.63 25.75 -27.96
CA GLN A 398 18.26 26.97 -28.44
C GLN A 398 19.00 27.72 -27.32
N GLN A 399 18.38 27.80 -26.15
CA GLN A 399 18.92 28.51 -24.98
C GLN A 399 20.11 27.79 -24.30
N ASN A 400 20.24 26.46 -24.45
CA ASN A 400 21.28 25.68 -23.79
C ASN A 400 22.27 25.04 -24.79
N PRO A 401 23.53 25.51 -24.87
CA PRO A 401 24.54 24.98 -25.78
C PRO A 401 24.83 23.49 -25.62
N ALA A 402 24.81 22.97 -24.38
CA ALA A 402 25.07 21.56 -24.09
C ALA A 402 23.89 20.67 -24.52
N LEU A 403 22.65 21.12 -24.31
CA LEU A 403 21.46 20.43 -24.85
C LEU A 403 21.45 20.44 -26.38
N ARG A 404 21.94 21.52 -27.00
CA ARG A 404 22.09 21.61 -28.46
C ARG A 404 23.06 20.57 -29.01
N ASP A 405 24.24 20.44 -28.40
CA ASP A 405 25.23 19.43 -28.79
C ASP A 405 24.69 18.01 -28.54
N TRP A 406 24.07 17.76 -27.39
CA TRP A 406 23.45 16.47 -27.06
C TRP A 406 22.34 16.07 -28.05
N PHE A 407 21.43 17.00 -28.36
CA PHE A 407 20.31 16.77 -29.29
C PHE A 407 20.81 16.55 -30.73
N GLN A 408 21.89 17.22 -31.14
CA GLN A 408 22.55 17.00 -32.43
C GLN A 408 23.19 15.61 -32.57
N HIS A 409 23.58 14.95 -31.46
CA HIS A 409 24.27 13.65 -31.48
C HIS A 409 23.42 12.46 -31.00
N GLY A 410 22.21 12.67 -30.46
CA GLY A 410 21.29 11.60 -30.00
C GLY A 410 20.71 10.70 -31.11
N ARG A 411 20.23 9.50 -30.77
CA ARG A 411 19.60 8.53 -31.70
C ARG A 411 18.08 8.69 -31.88
N GLU A 412 17.51 9.80 -31.41
CA GLU A 412 16.07 10.08 -31.57
C GLU A 412 15.72 10.40 -33.04
N PRO A 413 14.45 10.24 -33.47
CA PRO A 413 14.06 10.55 -34.84
C PRO A 413 14.23 12.06 -35.08
N LYS A 414 15.13 12.43 -36.00
CA LYS A 414 15.53 13.81 -36.29
C LYS A 414 14.92 14.31 -37.59
N GLY A 415 14.63 15.61 -37.63
CA GLY A 415 14.53 16.38 -38.87
C GLY A 415 13.11 16.90 -39.21
N PRO A 416 12.95 17.50 -40.40
CA PRO A 416 11.70 18.11 -40.85
C PRO A 416 10.51 17.15 -40.81
N ALA A 417 10.71 15.83 -40.95
CA ALA A 417 9.66 14.82 -40.84
C ALA A 417 9.00 14.74 -39.45
N MET A 418 9.76 14.96 -38.36
CA MET A 418 9.19 15.02 -36.99
C MET A 418 8.41 16.33 -36.81
N ASN A 419 8.96 17.44 -37.30
CA ASN A 419 8.27 18.73 -37.26
C ASN A 419 7.01 18.74 -38.14
N GLU A 420 7.03 18.04 -39.27
CA GLU A 420 5.88 17.79 -40.15
C GLU A 420 4.85 16.88 -39.48
N ALA A 421 5.28 15.82 -38.79
CA ALA A 421 4.36 14.96 -38.03
C ALA A 421 3.70 15.71 -36.86
N ILE A 422 4.46 16.51 -36.10
CA ILE A 422 3.94 17.35 -35.01
C ILE A 422 3.02 18.44 -35.55
N SER A 423 3.38 19.06 -36.68
CA SER A 423 2.53 20.04 -37.37
C SER A 423 1.25 19.40 -37.89
N ALA A 424 1.32 18.21 -38.49
CA ALA A 424 0.13 17.46 -38.92
C ALA A 424 -0.76 17.10 -37.74
N ILE A 425 -0.20 16.63 -36.62
CA ILE A 425 -0.96 16.33 -35.38
C ILE A 425 -1.63 17.60 -34.85
N LYS A 426 -0.92 18.74 -34.86
CA LYS A 426 -1.46 20.04 -34.47
C LYS A 426 -2.59 20.47 -35.42
N ASP A 427 -2.38 20.40 -36.72
CA ASP A 427 -3.33 20.85 -37.74
C ASP A 427 -4.59 19.97 -37.76
N PHE A 428 -4.44 18.65 -37.65
CA PHE A 428 -5.56 17.73 -37.45
C PHE A 428 -6.32 18.04 -36.16
N GLY A 429 -5.60 18.17 -35.04
CA GLY A 429 -6.23 18.47 -33.75
C GLY A 429 -6.89 19.85 -33.70
N GLN A 430 -6.45 20.83 -34.50
CA GLN A 430 -7.14 22.11 -34.63
C GLN A 430 -8.51 21.99 -35.31
N GLN A 431 -8.72 20.98 -36.16
CA GLN A 431 -10.03 20.74 -36.77
C GLN A 431 -10.97 19.93 -35.88
N LEU A 432 -10.43 19.19 -34.90
CA LEU A 432 -11.22 18.42 -33.94
C LEU A 432 -11.64 19.27 -32.74
N GLY A 433 -12.76 18.90 -32.12
CA GLY A 433 -13.22 19.41 -30.83
C GLY A 433 -12.30 18.99 -29.68
N ASP A 434 -12.81 19.05 -28.46
CA ASP A 434 -11.97 18.86 -27.27
C ASP A 434 -11.61 17.38 -27.02
N GLU A 435 -12.19 16.45 -27.78
CA GLU A 435 -12.01 15.01 -27.58
C GLU A 435 -12.25 14.12 -28.79
N ILE A 436 -11.72 12.90 -28.69
CA ILE A 436 -12.00 11.77 -29.57
C ILE A 436 -12.52 10.62 -28.70
N ALA A 437 -13.73 10.15 -28.99
CA ALA A 437 -14.33 9.00 -28.33
C ALA A 437 -14.26 7.76 -29.22
N VAL A 438 -13.99 6.61 -28.62
CA VAL A 438 -13.96 5.31 -29.29
C VAL A 438 -14.86 4.35 -28.51
N GLY A 439 -15.89 3.84 -29.18
CA GLY A 439 -16.78 2.80 -28.64
C GLY A 439 -16.51 1.46 -29.32
N ALA A 440 -16.62 0.36 -28.59
CA ALA A 440 -16.73 -0.96 -29.19
C ALA A 440 -17.87 -1.74 -28.53
N GLY A 441 -18.65 -2.42 -29.37
CA GLY A 441 -19.82 -3.17 -28.93
C GLY A 441 -19.62 -4.67 -28.97
N MET A 442 -20.63 -5.40 -28.50
CA MET A 442 -20.72 -6.85 -28.60
C MET A 442 -22.05 -7.21 -29.29
N ASP A 443 -22.06 -8.25 -30.13
CA ASP A 443 -23.32 -8.76 -30.68
C ASP A 443 -24.02 -9.72 -29.70
N ASP A 444 -25.26 -10.12 -30.02
CA ASP A 444 -26.06 -11.04 -29.20
C ASP A 444 -25.40 -12.43 -29.01
N GLN A 445 -24.41 -12.76 -29.83
CA GLN A 445 -23.65 -14.02 -29.77
C GLN A 445 -22.38 -13.90 -28.91
N GLY A 446 -22.09 -12.71 -28.37
CA GLY A 446 -20.91 -12.44 -27.57
C GLY A 446 -19.65 -12.14 -28.39
N ASN A 447 -19.75 -11.91 -29.70
CA ASN A 447 -18.61 -11.55 -30.53
C ASN A 447 -18.36 -10.04 -30.50
N PRO A 448 -17.09 -9.59 -30.44
CA PRO A 448 -16.75 -8.18 -30.56
C PRO A 448 -17.19 -7.58 -31.90
N VAL A 449 -17.90 -6.46 -31.84
CA VAL A 449 -18.17 -5.60 -33.00
C VAL A 449 -16.99 -4.63 -33.17
N GLY A 450 -16.65 -4.27 -34.41
CA GLY A 450 -15.53 -3.37 -34.69
C GLY A 450 -15.65 -2.02 -33.96
N PRO A 451 -14.54 -1.27 -33.77
CA PRO A 451 -14.60 0.01 -33.07
C PRO A 451 -15.31 1.09 -33.90
N ILE A 452 -16.05 1.97 -33.24
CA ILE A 452 -16.61 3.22 -33.77
C ILE A 452 -15.82 4.36 -33.16
N VAL A 453 -15.33 5.27 -34.00
CA VAL A 453 -14.63 6.49 -33.60
C VAL A 453 -15.53 7.67 -33.84
N LEU A 454 -15.71 8.51 -32.82
CA LEU A 454 -16.48 9.74 -32.85
C LEU A 454 -15.57 10.91 -32.48
N ALA A 455 -15.67 12.02 -33.19
CA ALA A 455 -15.00 13.27 -32.82
C ALA A 455 -15.82 14.47 -33.32
N GLU A 456 -15.94 15.50 -32.50
CA GLU A 456 -16.54 16.76 -32.95
C GLU A 456 -15.60 17.47 -33.93
N LEU A 457 -16.16 18.15 -34.92
CA LEU A 457 -15.44 18.92 -35.91
C LEU A 457 -15.73 20.41 -35.70
N LYS A 458 -14.69 21.23 -35.62
CA LYS A 458 -14.84 22.69 -35.56
C LYS A 458 -15.31 23.27 -36.89
N ASN A 459 -14.87 22.68 -38.02
CA ASN A 459 -15.23 23.10 -39.38
C ASN A 459 -15.64 21.89 -40.23
N PRO A 460 -16.86 21.34 -40.07
CA PRO A 460 -17.27 20.13 -40.76
C PRO A 460 -17.31 20.26 -42.29
N ALA A 461 -17.69 21.42 -42.81
CA ALA A 461 -17.83 21.65 -44.26
C ALA A 461 -16.49 21.51 -45.02
N ASP A 462 -15.39 21.93 -44.42
CA ASP A 462 -14.06 21.92 -45.06
C ASP A 462 -13.22 20.72 -44.66
N PHE A 463 -13.65 19.93 -43.67
CA PHE A 463 -12.85 18.85 -43.08
C PHE A 463 -12.48 17.76 -44.10
N HIS A 464 -13.40 17.39 -44.99
CA HIS A 464 -13.13 16.37 -46.02
C HIS A 464 -11.99 16.81 -46.96
N ALA A 465 -12.06 18.05 -47.47
CA ALA A 465 -11.01 18.61 -48.33
C ALA A 465 -9.67 18.78 -47.59
N PHE A 466 -9.74 19.19 -46.31
CA PHE A 466 -8.58 19.27 -45.42
C PHE A 466 -7.93 17.89 -45.24
N PHE A 467 -8.71 16.86 -44.88
CA PHE A 467 -8.22 15.49 -44.65
C PHE A 467 -7.49 14.94 -45.88
N ASP A 468 -8.10 15.07 -47.06
CA ASP A 468 -7.50 14.61 -48.32
C ASP A 468 -6.20 15.34 -48.63
N ASN A 469 -6.10 16.63 -48.32
CA ASN A 469 -4.89 17.40 -48.48
C ASN A 469 -3.79 16.93 -47.51
N GLU A 470 -4.14 16.71 -46.24
CA GLU A 470 -3.20 16.33 -45.20
C GLU A 470 -2.67 14.89 -45.39
N VAL A 471 -3.54 13.95 -45.80
CA VAL A 471 -3.13 12.59 -46.19
C VAL A 471 -2.21 12.61 -47.41
N ARG A 472 -2.43 13.51 -48.37
CA ARG A 472 -1.52 13.69 -49.52
C ARG A 472 -0.16 14.27 -49.09
N LYS A 473 -0.13 15.22 -48.16
CA LYS A 473 1.11 15.81 -47.62
C LYS A 473 1.97 14.80 -46.87
N LEU A 474 1.34 13.89 -46.11
CA LEU A 474 2.04 12.83 -45.36
C LEU A 474 2.66 11.74 -46.25
N GLY A 475 2.44 11.80 -47.57
CA GLY A 475 3.07 10.95 -48.58
C GLY A 475 2.50 9.52 -48.62
N GLY A 476 2.29 8.98 -49.82
CA GLY A 476 1.78 7.62 -50.11
C GLY A 476 2.69 6.46 -49.67
N THR A 477 3.33 6.56 -48.51
CA THR A 477 4.34 5.62 -47.98
C THR A 477 3.78 4.60 -46.99
N ALA A 478 2.50 4.65 -46.64
CA ALA A 478 1.88 3.58 -45.88
C ALA A 478 1.30 2.53 -46.84
N ARG A 479 2.14 1.59 -47.34
CA ARG A 479 1.68 0.40 -48.09
C ARG A 479 0.61 -0.43 -47.36
N ASN A 480 0.33 -0.12 -46.09
CA ASN A 480 -0.63 -0.78 -45.20
C ASN A 480 -1.63 0.21 -44.52
N ALA A 481 -1.75 1.46 -44.97
CA ALA A 481 -2.78 2.36 -44.42
C ALA A 481 -4.18 1.88 -44.84
N PRO A 482 -5.18 1.93 -43.94
CA PRO A 482 -6.54 1.58 -44.28
C PRO A 482 -7.10 2.53 -45.34
N ALA A 483 -7.82 1.99 -46.32
CA ALA A 483 -8.49 2.78 -47.35
C ALA A 483 -9.70 3.48 -46.72
N VAL A 484 -9.71 4.81 -46.73
CA VAL A 484 -10.82 5.62 -46.21
C VAL A 484 -11.86 5.81 -47.30
N GLN A 485 -13.11 5.46 -47.01
CA GLN A 485 -14.26 5.69 -47.88
C GLN A 485 -15.24 6.66 -47.21
N TRP A 486 -15.42 7.82 -47.84
CA TRP A 486 -16.39 8.81 -47.40
C TRP A 486 -17.82 8.43 -47.79
N ILE A 487 -18.75 8.60 -46.85
CA ILE A 487 -20.15 8.23 -46.96
C ILE A 487 -21.01 9.48 -46.74
N ASP A 488 -21.81 9.83 -47.74
CA ASP A 488 -22.75 10.96 -47.64
C ASP A 488 -24.03 10.57 -46.89
N ASN A 489 -24.55 9.36 -47.14
CA ASN A 489 -25.74 8.82 -46.48
C ASN A 489 -25.54 7.31 -46.16
N PRO A 490 -25.40 6.94 -44.87
CA PRO A 490 -25.22 5.55 -44.45
C PRO A 490 -26.34 4.60 -44.88
N ASP A 491 -27.59 5.05 -44.92
CA ASP A 491 -28.75 4.21 -45.24
C ASP A 491 -28.85 3.89 -46.74
N GLN A 492 -28.29 4.75 -47.59
CA GLN A 492 -28.31 4.58 -49.05
C GLN A 492 -27.08 3.88 -49.61
N THR A 493 -26.06 3.64 -48.78
CA THR A 493 -24.80 3.00 -49.19
C THR A 493 -24.95 1.48 -49.14
N PRO A 494 -24.77 0.73 -50.24
CA PRO A 494 -24.83 -0.75 -50.23
C PRO A 494 -23.71 -1.36 -49.37
N ASP A 495 -23.97 -2.50 -48.72
CA ASP A 495 -22.91 -3.24 -48.01
C ASP A 495 -22.01 -3.97 -49.02
N PRO A 496 -20.70 -3.65 -49.10
CA PRO A 496 -19.79 -4.29 -50.03
C PRO A 496 -19.53 -5.76 -49.72
N THR A 497 -19.92 -6.29 -48.55
CA THR A 497 -19.86 -7.75 -48.27
C THR A 497 -20.76 -8.59 -49.19
N ASN A 498 -21.75 -7.96 -49.85
CA ASN A 498 -22.57 -8.58 -50.90
C ASN A 498 -21.98 -8.48 -52.32
N SER A 499 -20.82 -7.84 -52.47
CA SER A 499 -20.11 -7.73 -53.75
C SER A 499 -18.98 -8.76 -53.80
N ALA A 500 -18.96 -9.59 -54.85
CA ALA A 500 -18.08 -10.75 -55.03
C ALA A 500 -16.58 -10.41 -55.27
N SER A 501 -16.05 -9.33 -54.70
CA SER A 501 -14.65 -8.93 -54.82
C SER A 501 -13.91 -9.17 -53.51
N LYS A 502 -13.14 -10.27 -53.45
CA LYS A 502 -12.16 -10.59 -52.41
C LYS A 502 -10.93 -9.66 -52.51
N GLU A 503 -11.09 -8.38 -52.20
CA GLU A 503 -9.95 -7.52 -51.87
C GLU A 503 -10.00 -7.21 -50.38
N SER A 504 -9.21 -7.98 -49.63
CA SER A 504 -9.01 -7.90 -48.19
C SER A 504 -8.14 -6.69 -47.79
N GLY A 505 -8.51 -5.49 -48.24
CA GLY A 505 -7.97 -4.24 -47.71
C GLY A 505 -8.70 -3.85 -46.42
N LYS A 506 -7.99 -3.32 -45.43
CA LYS A 506 -8.61 -2.75 -44.22
C LYS A 506 -9.33 -1.45 -44.62
N GLN A 507 -10.60 -1.50 -44.99
CA GLN A 507 -11.40 -0.31 -45.31
C GLN A 507 -11.98 0.32 -44.04
N ILE A 508 -12.04 1.65 -43.99
CA ILE A 508 -12.70 2.43 -42.94
C ILE A 508 -13.73 3.33 -43.62
N TYR A 509 -14.99 3.24 -43.19
CA TYR A 509 -16.05 4.13 -43.64
C TYR A 509 -16.11 5.34 -42.74
N VAL A 510 -16.23 6.53 -43.34
CA VAL A 510 -16.26 7.81 -42.64
C VAL A 510 -17.49 8.59 -43.08
N TRP A 511 -18.27 9.08 -42.13
CA TRP A 511 -19.47 9.89 -42.34
C TRP A 511 -19.40 11.13 -41.43
N ILE A 512 -19.93 12.26 -41.90
CA ILE A 512 -20.06 13.49 -41.10
C ILE A 512 -21.56 13.68 -40.80
N ASP A 513 -21.93 13.51 -39.54
CA ASP A 513 -23.28 13.76 -39.04
C ASP A 513 -23.36 15.16 -38.43
N GLY A 514 -23.82 16.13 -39.22
CA GLY A 514 -23.79 17.54 -38.84
C GLY A 514 -22.36 18.04 -38.64
N ASP A 515 -21.92 18.09 -37.39
CA ASP A 515 -20.58 18.48 -36.95
C ASP A 515 -19.81 17.35 -36.24
N VAL A 516 -20.28 16.11 -36.30
CA VAL A 516 -19.59 14.95 -35.72
C VAL A 516 -19.02 14.06 -36.82
N LEU A 517 -17.72 13.78 -36.75
CA LEU A 517 -17.06 12.76 -37.54
C LEU A 517 -17.36 11.38 -36.95
N VAL A 518 -17.90 10.48 -37.76
CA VAL A 518 -18.20 9.09 -37.42
C VAL A 518 -17.36 8.18 -38.32
N ALA A 519 -16.50 7.34 -37.74
CA ALA A 519 -15.69 6.39 -38.49
C ALA A 519 -15.82 4.97 -37.94
N ALA A 520 -16.02 3.98 -38.82
CA ALA A 520 -16.12 2.58 -38.42
C ALA A 520 -15.65 1.61 -39.54
N PRO A 521 -15.23 0.37 -39.21
CA PRO A 521 -14.80 -0.61 -40.21
C PRO A 521 -15.95 -1.27 -40.98
N LYS A 522 -17.21 -1.12 -40.55
CA LYS A 522 -18.40 -1.68 -41.22
C LYS A 522 -19.48 -0.62 -41.41
N ILE A 523 -20.13 -0.63 -42.58
CA ILE A 523 -21.19 0.34 -42.92
C ILE A 523 -22.42 0.22 -42.00
N ASP A 524 -22.74 -0.99 -41.52
CA ASP A 524 -23.86 -1.21 -40.59
C ASP A 524 -23.70 -0.45 -39.27
N GLN A 525 -22.46 -0.15 -38.87
CA GLN A 525 -22.18 0.62 -37.66
C GLN A 525 -22.52 2.10 -37.86
N LEU A 526 -22.23 2.65 -39.04
CA LEU A 526 -22.64 4.02 -39.40
C LEU A 526 -24.17 4.11 -39.47
N ARG A 527 -24.85 3.11 -40.04
CA ARG A 527 -26.32 3.04 -40.05
C ARG A 527 -26.89 2.98 -38.63
N THR A 528 -26.25 2.25 -37.72
CA THR A 528 -26.68 2.18 -36.32
C THR A 528 -26.64 3.56 -35.67
N ILE A 529 -25.60 4.36 -35.93
CA ILE A 529 -25.50 5.74 -35.42
C ILE A 529 -26.52 6.64 -36.11
N ALA A 530 -26.65 6.57 -37.44
CA ALA A 530 -27.59 7.39 -38.21
C ALA A 530 -29.06 7.16 -37.81
N ASN A 531 -29.41 5.93 -37.44
CA ASN A 531 -30.75 5.56 -36.99
C ASN A 531 -30.93 5.69 -35.46
N ASN A 532 -29.91 6.17 -34.72
CA ASN A 532 -29.94 6.32 -33.27
C ASN A 532 -30.79 7.55 -32.90
N THR A 533 -32.11 7.37 -32.85
CA THR A 533 -33.05 8.41 -32.37
C THR A 533 -32.86 8.68 -30.87
N THR A 534 -33.31 9.85 -30.39
CA THR A 534 -33.18 10.35 -29.00
C THR A 534 -33.75 9.45 -27.90
N ALA A 535 -34.38 8.32 -28.23
CA ALA A 535 -34.77 7.24 -27.33
C ALA A 535 -33.71 6.11 -27.30
N ALA A 536 -32.42 6.47 -27.23
CA ALA A 536 -31.30 5.55 -27.35
C ALA A 536 -31.19 4.61 -26.13
N PRO A 537 -31.18 3.27 -26.29
CA PRO A 537 -31.07 2.33 -25.17
C PRO A 537 -29.77 2.47 -24.36
N PHE A 538 -28.69 2.99 -24.98
CA PHE A 538 -27.42 3.20 -24.28
C PHE A 538 -27.51 4.26 -23.19
N ARG A 539 -28.21 5.39 -23.43
CA ARG A 539 -28.39 6.47 -22.46
C ARG A 539 -29.19 6.05 -21.22
N SER A 540 -29.95 4.96 -21.33
CA SER A 540 -30.66 4.35 -20.19
C SER A 540 -29.88 3.24 -19.49
N SER A 541 -28.65 2.96 -19.91
CA SER A 541 -27.82 1.89 -19.33
C SER A 541 -27.05 2.39 -18.10
N GLY A 542 -26.87 1.50 -17.10
CA GLY A 542 -26.03 1.82 -15.94
C GLY A 542 -24.56 2.05 -16.29
N PHE A 543 -24.08 1.51 -17.42
CA PHE A 543 -22.72 1.76 -17.92
C PHE A 543 -22.55 3.18 -18.45
N HIS A 544 -23.55 3.72 -19.16
CA HIS A 544 -23.59 5.14 -19.55
C HIS A 544 -23.60 6.05 -18.33
N ASP A 545 -24.49 5.81 -17.36
CA ASP A 545 -24.58 6.60 -16.12
C ASP A 545 -23.24 6.67 -15.38
N ARG A 546 -22.50 5.55 -15.38
CA ARG A 546 -21.17 5.45 -14.77
C ARG A 546 -20.15 6.34 -15.49
N ILE A 547 -20.10 6.30 -16.82
CA ILE A 547 -19.17 7.12 -17.60
C ILE A 547 -19.56 8.61 -17.50
N ALA A 548 -20.86 8.92 -17.55
CA ALA A 548 -21.37 10.26 -17.34
C ALA A 548 -21.03 10.82 -15.95
N GLY A 549 -20.96 9.95 -14.92
CA GLY A 549 -20.40 10.28 -13.61
C GLY A 549 -18.94 10.75 -13.68
N VAL A 550 -18.08 10.04 -14.43
CA VAL A 550 -16.67 10.44 -14.61
C VAL A 550 -16.53 11.78 -15.30
N TYR A 551 -17.38 12.06 -16.31
CA TYR A 551 -17.44 13.39 -16.90
C TYR A 551 -17.85 14.44 -15.87
N ARG A 552 -18.92 14.25 -15.09
CA ARG A 552 -19.32 15.23 -14.06
C ARG A 552 -18.18 15.57 -13.08
N ASP A 553 -17.36 14.58 -12.72
CA ASP A 553 -16.19 14.72 -11.83
C ASP A 553 -14.95 15.37 -12.51
N GLY A 554 -15.05 15.70 -13.79
CA GLY A 554 -13.98 16.29 -14.60
C GLY A 554 -13.09 15.23 -15.22
N ALA A 555 -13.48 14.74 -16.40
CA ALA A 555 -12.82 13.63 -17.09
C ALA A 555 -11.49 14.04 -17.75
N GLY A 556 -10.42 13.32 -17.40
CA GLY A 556 -9.17 13.26 -18.16
C GLY A 556 -9.26 12.17 -19.23
N LEU A 557 -8.20 11.40 -19.49
CA LEU A 557 -8.28 10.19 -20.31
C LEU A 557 -9.21 9.17 -19.64
N VAL A 558 -10.26 8.74 -20.35
CA VAL A 558 -11.22 7.74 -19.84
C VAL A 558 -11.06 6.44 -20.64
N VAL A 559 -11.01 5.31 -19.95
CA VAL A 559 -11.17 3.96 -20.53
C VAL A 559 -12.13 3.17 -19.65
N ALA A 560 -13.24 2.71 -20.20
CA ALA A 560 -14.30 2.06 -19.48
C ALA A 560 -14.73 0.75 -20.16
N ALA A 561 -15.16 -0.22 -19.35
CA ALA A 561 -15.70 -1.51 -19.79
C ALA A 561 -16.94 -1.92 -18.99
N ASP A 562 -17.97 -2.38 -19.68
CA ASP A 562 -19.16 -3.01 -19.11
C ASP A 562 -18.88 -4.49 -18.84
N LEU A 563 -18.45 -4.78 -17.61
CA LEU A 563 -18.11 -6.13 -17.20
C LEU A 563 -19.35 -7.00 -17.04
N GLU A 564 -20.49 -6.42 -16.65
CA GLU A 564 -21.76 -7.15 -16.48
C GLU A 564 -22.19 -7.77 -17.81
N THR A 565 -22.23 -6.96 -18.87
CA THR A 565 -22.58 -7.41 -20.21
C THR A 565 -21.55 -8.40 -20.77
N ILE A 566 -20.25 -8.12 -20.62
CA ILE A 566 -19.17 -9.02 -21.10
C ILE A 566 -19.24 -10.37 -20.39
N ILE A 567 -19.43 -10.39 -19.06
CA ILE A 567 -19.57 -11.61 -18.28
C ILE A 567 -20.82 -12.37 -18.76
N ALA A 568 -21.98 -11.73 -18.85
CA ALA A 568 -23.21 -12.40 -19.27
C ALA A 568 -23.07 -13.14 -20.62
N HIS A 569 -22.42 -12.53 -21.61
CA HIS A 569 -22.33 -13.07 -22.97
C HIS A 569 -21.17 -14.05 -23.19
N THR A 570 -20.16 -14.08 -22.32
CA THR A 570 -18.97 -14.93 -22.51
C THR A 570 -19.03 -16.27 -21.75
N LYS A 571 -20.16 -16.63 -21.14
CA LYS A 571 -20.30 -17.82 -20.29
C LYS A 571 -19.85 -19.12 -20.98
N GLY A 572 -20.28 -19.35 -22.22
CA GLY A 572 -19.92 -20.55 -22.99
C GLY A 572 -18.43 -20.62 -23.36
N LEU A 573 -17.84 -19.48 -23.73
CA LEU A 573 -16.41 -19.38 -24.09
C LEU A 573 -15.51 -19.51 -22.85
N ARG A 574 -15.92 -18.95 -21.71
CA ARG A 574 -15.16 -19.01 -20.44
C ARG A 574 -15.07 -20.42 -19.88
N LYS A 575 -16.16 -21.20 -19.96
CA LYS A 575 -16.17 -22.61 -19.55
C LYS A 575 -15.12 -23.45 -20.30
N ILE A 576 -14.90 -23.12 -21.58
CA ILE A 576 -13.91 -23.78 -22.43
C ILE A 576 -12.49 -23.29 -22.11
N ALA A 577 -12.30 -21.97 -21.99
CA ALA A 577 -10.99 -21.35 -21.77
C ALA A 577 -10.41 -21.62 -20.36
N LEU A 578 -11.25 -21.66 -19.32
CA LEU A 578 -10.84 -21.83 -17.92
C LEU A 578 -10.77 -23.29 -17.47
N GLY A 579 -10.85 -24.26 -18.39
CA GLY A 579 -10.68 -25.67 -18.04
C GLY A 579 -11.82 -26.28 -17.20
N GLY A 580 -13.08 -25.87 -17.44
CA GLY A 580 -14.28 -26.55 -16.94
C GLY A 580 -15.04 -25.88 -15.78
N ASP A 581 -16.16 -26.49 -15.37
CA ASP A 581 -17.18 -25.94 -14.43
C ASP A 581 -16.63 -25.55 -13.05
N LYS A 582 -15.56 -26.19 -12.60
CA LYS A 582 -14.96 -25.93 -11.28
C LYS A 582 -14.32 -24.54 -11.20
N HIS A 583 -13.62 -24.10 -12.24
CA HIS A 583 -13.00 -22.78 -12.25
C HIS A 583 -14.05 -21.66 -12.35
N GLU A 584 -15.14 -21.90 -13.10
CA GLU A 584 -16.27 -20.98 -13.17
C GLU A 584 -16.97 -20.83 -11.79
N GLN A 585 -17.18 -21.95 -11.08
CA GLN A 585 -17.74 -21.92 -9.74
C GLN A 585 -16.82 -21.21 -8.73
N ALA A 586 -15.49 -21.38 -8.85
CA ALA A 586 -14.51 -20.68 -8.02
C ALA A 586 -14.54 -19.15 -8.25
N LEU A 587 -14.65 -18.71 -9.51
CA LEU A 587 -14.80 -17.29 -9.84
C LEU A 587 -16.12 -16.71 -9.33
N ASN A 588 -17.20 -17.49 -9.38
CA ASN A 588 -18.48 -17.10 -8.79
C ASN A 588 -18.36 -16.92 -7.27
N GLN A 589 -17.71 -17.86 -6.57
CA GLN A 589 -17.46 -17.76 -5.13
C GLN A 589 -16.62 -16.53 -4.76
N LEU A 590 -15.65 -16.17 -5.60
CA LEU A 590 -14.85 -14.95 -5.46
C LEU A 590 -15.61 -13.66 -5.78
N GLY A 591 -16.86 -13.73 -6.21
CA GLY A 591 -17.68 -12.56 -6.55
C GLY A 591 -17.34 -11.92 -7.90
N VAL A 592 -16.53 -12.58 -8.74
CA VAL A 592 -16.10 -12.04 -10.05
C VAL A 592 -17.28 -11.84 -11.01
N PHE A 593 -18.36 -12.61 -10.86
CA PHE A 593 -19.57 -12.46 -11.68
C PHE A 593 -20.51 -11.36 -11.20
N ASN A 594 -20.22 -10.74 -10.05
CA ASN A 594 -20.96 -9.59 -9.54
C ASN A 594 -20.36 -8.26 -10.02
N LEU A 595 -19.29 -8.30 -10.83
CA LEU A 595 -18.65 -7.10 -11.37
C LEU A 595 -19.55 -6.43 -12.41
N LYS A 596 -19.74 -5.11 -12.26
CA LYS A 596 -20.57 -4.28 -13.13
C LYS A 596 -19.77 -3.56 -14.20
N SER A 597 -18.80 -2.75 -13.76
CA SER A 597 -18.03 -1.91 -14.68
C SER A 597 -16.63 -1.68 -14.18
N PHE A 598 -15.71 -1.52 -15.12
CA PHE A 598 -14.36 -1.03 -14.88
C PHE A 598 -14.21 0.33 -15.54
N VAL A 599 -13.68 1.32 -14.84
CA VAL A 599 -13.39 2.65 -15.40
C VAL A 599 -12.02 3.13 -14.94
N LEU A 600 -11.14 3.40 -15.88
CA LEU A 600 -9.88 4.09 -15.70
C LEU A 600 -10.07 5.57 -16.10
N ASP A 601 -9.72 6.47 -15.20
CA ASP A 601 -9.62 7.91 -15.43
C ASP A 601 -8.18 8.36 -15.13
N GLN A 602 -7.59 9.13 -16.03
CA GLN A 602 -6.25 9.70 -15.85
C GLN A 602 -6.27 11.19 -16.19
N LYS A 603 -5.94 12.02 -15.20
CA LYS A 603 -5.92 13.48 -15.33
C LYS A 603 -4.67 14.10 -14.74
N ASP A 604 -4.23 15.20 -15.33
CA ASP A 604 -3.10 15.98 -14.81
C ASP A 604 -3.61 17.10 -13.91
N LYS A 605 -3.15 17.14 -12.66
CA LYS A 605 -3.47 18.17 -11.66
C LYS A 605 -2.16 18.63 -11.01
N ASP A 606 -1.92 19.94 -11.02
CA ASP A 606 -0.71 20.56 -10.43
C ASP A 606 0.62 19.97 -10.93
N GLY A 607 0.69 19.58 -12.21
CA GLY A 607 1.87 18.97 -12.83
C GLY A 607 2.08 17.49 -12.47
N LYS A 608 1.14 16.86 -11.76
CA LYS A 608 1.14 15.44 -11.43
C LYS A 608 0.01 14.71 -12.15
N THR A 609 0.36 13.57 -12.75
CA THR A 609 -0.62 12.66 -13.35
C THR A 609 -1.29 11.83 -12.26
N ASN A 610 -2.59 12.01 -12.09
CA ASN A 610 -3.43 11.21 -11.21
C ASN A 610 -4.14 10.14 -12.03
N THR A 611 -3.85 8.88 -11.74
CA THR A 611 -4.53 7.73 -12.36
C THR A 611 -5.44 7.07 -11.34
N ARG A 612 -6.72 6.90 -11.67
CA ARG A 612 -7.73 6.23 -10.86
C ARG A 612 -8.40 5.14 -11.68
N ALA A 613 -8.43 3.93 -11.14
CA ALA A 613 -9.17 2.80 -11.70
C ALA A 613 -10.30 2.42 -10.73
N VAL A 614 -11.53 2.35 -11.20
CA VAL A 614 -12.69 2.01 -10.37
C VAL A 614 -13.33 0.74 -10.89
N LEU A 615 -13.49 -0.22 -9.99
CA LEU A 615 -14.19 -1.47 -10.22
C LEU A 615 -15.50 -1.46 -9.44
N SER A 616 -16.63 -1.44 -10.13
CA SER A 616 -17.96 -1.43 -9.51
C SER A 616 -18.58 -2.83 -9.51
N PHE A 617 -19.46 -3.12 -8.56
CA PHE A 617 -20.13 -4.42 -8.41
C PHE A 617 -21.59 -4.28 -7.95
N SER A 618 -22.38 -5.34 -8.16
CA SER A 618 -23.80 -5.44 -7.77
C SER A 618 -23.99 -5.78 -6.29
N GLU A 619 -23.07 -6.55 -5.71
CA GLU A 619 -23.15 -7.08 -4.35
C GLU A 619 -21.77 -7.15 -3.69
N SER A 620 -21.72 -6.88 -2.39
CA SER A 620 -20.50 -6.81 -1.56
C SER A 620 -20.54 -7.76 -0.35
N SER A 621 -21.31 -8.85 -0.43
CA SER A 621 -21.57 -9.74 0.70
C SER A 621 -20.57 -10.88 0.86
N HIS A 622 -19.85 -11.25 -0.21
CA HIS A 622 -18.84 -12.30 -0.23
C HIS A 622 -17.77 -12.06 -1.31
N GLY A 623 -16.66 -12.79 -1.22
CA GLY A 623 -15.57 -12.75 -2.20
C GLY A 623 -14.76 -11.45 -2.14
N ILE A 624 -14.01 -11.18 -3.21
CA ILE A 624 -13.06 -10.06 -3.26
C ILE A 624 -13.71 -8.67 -3.08
N THR A 625 -15.02 -8.55 -3.34
CA THR A 625 -15.79 -7.32 -3.16
C THR A 625 -16.16 -7.05 -1.70
N SER A 626 -15.97 -8.03 -0.81
CA SER A 626 -16.31 -7.96 0.61
C SER A 626 -15.08 -7.93 1.54
N TRP A 627 -13.89 -8.26 1.03
CA TRP A 627 -12.69 -8.45 1.85
C TRP A 627 -12.17 -7.16 2.46
N LEU A 628 -12.10 -6.08 1.67
CA LEU A 628 -11.61 -4.78 2.15
C LEU A 628 -12.70 -4.02 2.90
N ALA A 629 -12.32 -3.43 4.04
CA ALA A 629 -13.17 -2.50 4.77
C ALA A 629 -13.19 -1.12 4.09
N PRO A 630 -14.22 -0.30 4.36
CA PRO A 630 -14.16 1.13 4.04
C PRO A 630 -12.91 1.81 4.61
N PRO A 631 -12.47 2.95 4.06
CA PRO A 631 -11.26 3.63 4.51
C PRO A 631 -11.26 3.85 6.03
N ALA A 632 -10.26 3.31 6.71
CA ALA A 632 -10.17 3.32 8.17
C ALA A 632 -8.73 3.56 8.63
N PRO A 633 -8.53 4.04 9.87
CA PRO A 633 -7.18 4.31 10.38
C PRO A 633 -6.31 3.06 10.38
N MET A 634 -5.04 3.22 10.01
CA MET A 634 -4.05 2.15 10.00
C MET A 634 -2.95 2.37 11.05
N GLY A 635 -3.19 1.97 12.31
CA GLY A 635 -2.21 2.10 13.39
C GLY A 635 -1.06 1.08 13.34
N SER A 636 -1.19 -0.02 12.61
CA SER A 636 -0.11 -0.97 12.31
C SER A 636 1.08 -0.32 11.61
N LEU A 637 0.86 0.78 10.88
CA LEU A 637 1.90 1.56 10.23
C LEU A 637 2.78 2.35 11.20
N GLU A 638 2.35 2.54 12.44
CA GLU A 638 3.12 3.23 13.49
C GLU A 638 4.31 2.40 14.00
N TYR A 639 4.37 1.11 13.67
CA TYR A 639 5.48 0.21 14.01
C TYR A 639 6.55 0.12 12.91
N ILE A 640 6.34 0.83 11.80
CA ILE A 640 7.16 0.77 10.59
C ILE A 640 8.02 2.05 10.50
N SER A 641 9.30 1.91 10.17
CA SER A 641 10.21 3.05 10.15
C SER A 641 9.90 4.02 9.00
N PRO A 642 10.33 5.30 9.14
CA PRO A 642 10.26 6.30 8.07
C PRO A 642 11.08 5.93 6.81
N ASP A 643 12.03 5.00 6.94
CA ASP A 643 12.97 4.58 5.89
C ASP A 643 12.68 3.18 5.34
N ALA A 644 11.51 2.60 5.66
CA ALA A 644 11.10 1.32 5.12
C ALA A 644 11.13 1.31 3.58
N ASN A 645 11.62 0.20 3.00
CA ASN A 645 11.81 0.05 1.56
C ASN A 645 10.53 -0.39 0.84
N LEU A 646 9.75 -1.25 1.51
CA LEU A 646 8.48 -1.77 1.03
C LEU A 646 7.53 -1.81 2.22
N VAL A 647 6.31 -1.31 2.04
CA VAL A 647 5.25 -1.41 3.03
C VAL A 647 3.95 -1.75 2.32
N ALA A 648 3.19 -2.69 2.85
CA ALA A 648 1.86 -3.04 2.39
C ALA A 648 0.92 -3.06 3.59
N GLY A 649 -0.13 -2.24 3.58
CA GLY A 649 -1.10 -2.11 4.65
C GLY A 649 -2.52 -2.35 4.13
N PHE A 650 -3.34 -3.08 4.88
CA PHE A 650 -4.71 -3.44 4.47
C PHE A 650 -5.65 -3.43 5.67
N VAL A 651 -6.86 -2.91 5.46
CA VAL A 651 -7.97 -3.04 6.40
C VAL A 651 -8.96 -4.05 5.84
N VAL A 652 -9.06 -5.18 6.50
CA VAL A 652 -10.00 -6.26 6.22
C VAL A 652 -11.32 -6.00 6.96
N LYS A 653 -12.43 -6.15 6.23
CA LYS A 653 -13.79 -5.98 6.76
C LYS A 653 -14.13 -7.10 7.73
N ASP A 654 -13.95 -8.35 7.30
CA ASP A 654 -14.15 -9.51 8.15
C ASP A 654 -13.13 -10.62 7.88
N PRO A 655 -12.11 -10.78 8.76
CA PRO A 655 -11.11 -11.84 8.64
C PRO A 655 -11.73 -13.24 8.57
N LYS A 656 -12.85 -13.44 9.28
CA LYS A 656 -13.58 -14.71 9.30
C LYS A 656 -14.20 -15.01 7.94
N ALA A 657 -14.96 -14.06 7.38
CA ALA A 657 -15.55 -14.20 6.05
C ALA A 657 -14.47 -14.36 4.96
N LEU A 658 -13.36 -13.62 5.05
CA LEU A 658 -12.22 -13.77 4.13
C LEU A 658 -11.67 -15.21 4.15
N VAL A 659 -11.44 -15.77 5.33
CA VAL A 659 -10.98 -17.16 5.47
C VAL A 659 -12.04 -18.14 4.95
N ASP A 660 -13.31 -17.92 5.24
CA ASP A 660 -14.41 -18.76 4.74
C ASP A 660 -14.45 -18.78 3.20
N ASP A 661 -14.31 -17.61 2.56
CA ASP A 661 -14.28 -17.48 1.11
C ASP A 661 -13.09 -18.22 0.50
N LEU A 662 -11.88 -18.03 1.06
CA LEU A 662 -10.68 -18.72 0.60
C LEU A 662 -10.81 -20.24 0.75
N LEU A 663 -11.31 -20.72 1.88
CA LEU A 663 -11.59 -22.15 2.09
C LEU A 663 -12.66 -22.68 1.13
N GLY A 664 -13.67 -21.86 0.81
CA GLY A 664 -14.69 -22.15 -0.19
C GLY A 664 -14.11 -22.33 -1.59
N VAL A 665 -13.19 -21.47 -2.00
CA VAL A 665 -12.48 -21.58 -3.29
C VAL A 665 -11.57 -22.81 -3.32
N LEU A 666 -10.83 -23.06 -2.23
CA LEU A 666 -9.99 -24.24 -2.10
C LEU A 666 -10.80 -25.55 -2.18
N ASN A 667 -12.03 -25.57 -1.67
CA ASN A 667 -12.93 -26.72 -1.83
C ASN A 667 -13.23 -27.03 -3.31
N THR A 668 -13.29 -25.99 -4.14
CA THR A 668 -13.63 -26.11 -5.57
C THR A 668 -12.40 -26.49 -6.41
N VAL A 669 -11.24 -25.89 -6.12
CA VAL A 669 -10.01 -26.04 -6.92
C VAL A 669 -9.07 -27.14 -6.39
N SER A 670 -9.06 -27.42 -5.09
CA SER A 670 -8.15 -28.40 -4.45
C SER A 670 -8.82 -29.18 -3.29
N PRO A 671 -9.73 -30.13 -3.61
CA PRO A 671 -10.47 -30.91 -2.59
C PRO A 671 -9.57 -31.66 -1.60
N ASP A 672 -8.38 -32.09 -2.03
CA ASP A 672 -7.41 -32.80 -1.18
C ASP A 672 -6.89 -31.92 -0.06
N LEU A 673 -6.65 -30.63 -0.31
CA LEU A 673 -6.20 -29.69 0.72
C LEU A 673 -7.28 -29.49 1.78
N LYS A 674 -8.56 -29.43 1.39
CA LYS A 674 -9.68 -29.39 2.33
C LYS A 674 -9.76 -30.65 3.18
N ASN A 675 -9.58 -31.83 2.57
CA ASN A 675 -9.56 -33.08 3.32
C ASN A 675 -8.44 -33.06 4.37
N HIS A 676 -7.27 -32.52 4.03
CA HIS A 676 -6.20 -32.31 5.01
C HIS A 676 -6.56 -31.29 6.09
N LEU A 677 -7.20 -30.16 5.76
CA LEU A 677 -7.65 -29.18 6.76
C LEU A 677 -8.72 -29.78 7.72
N ASN A 678 -9.66 -30.55 7.18
CA ASN A 678 -10.65 -31.28 7.97
C ASN A 678 -10.01 -32.37 8.84
N GLN A 679 -8.98 -33.06 8.34
CA GLN A 679 -8.18 -33.99 9.13
C GLN A 679 -7.43 -33.26 10.24
N LEU A 680 -6.82 -32.10 9.96
CA LEU A 680 -6.20 -31.27 11.00
C LEU A 680 -7.21 -30.89 12.09
N GLN A 681 -8.43 -30.51 11.71
CA GLN A 681 -9.49 -30.23 12.66
C GLN A 681 -9.94 -31.48 13.43
N THR A 682 -10.09 -32.63 12.77
CA THR A 682 -10.60 -33.84 13.42
C THR A 682 -9.54 -34.49 14.32
N ASP A 683 -8.31 -34.59 13.84
CA ASP A 683 -7.22 -35.32 14.47
C ASP A 683 -6.45 -34.47 15.48
N HIS A 684 -6.42 -33.15 15.27
CA HIS A 684 -5.63 -32.22 16.07
C HIS A 684 -6.46 -31.11 16.71
N GLY A 685 -7.75 -31.01 16.36
CA GLY A 685 -8.70 -30.03 16.90
C GLY A 685 -8.34 -28.58 16.56
N LEU A 686 -7.56 -28.36 15.50
CA LEU A 686 -7.17 -27.04 15.01
C LEU A 686 -8.18 -26.58 13.94
N ASP A 687 -8.94 -25.53 14.26
CA ASP A 687 -9.91 -24.91 13.37
C ASP A 687 -9.35 -23.54 12.91
N VAL A 688 -9.00 -23.42 11.62
CA VAL A 688 -8.38 -22.19 11.08
C VAL A 688 -9.27 -20.96 11.31
N ARG A 689 -10.59 -21.13 11.27
CA ARG A 689 -11.55 -20.04 11.45
C ARG A 689 -11.59 -19.58 12.90
N GLN A 690 -11.71 -20.52 13.84
CA GLN A 690 -11.86 -20.19 15.26
C GLN A 690 -10.53 -19.83 15.92
N ASP A 691 -9.47 -20.56 15.59
CA ASP A 691 -8.19 -20.47 16.29
C ASP A 691 -7.28 -19.35 15.76
N PHE A 692 -7.50 -18.90 14.51
CA PHE A 692 -6.73 -17.81 13.88
C PHE A 692 -7.58 -16.63 13.42
N ALA A 693 -8.68 -16.84 12.70
CA ALA A 693 -9.43 -15.70 12.12
C ALA A 693 -10.22 -14.90 13.17
N VAL A 694 -10.83 -15.57 14.16
CA VAL A 694 -11.60 -14.92 15.24
C VAL A 694 -10.76 -14.03 16.16
N PRO A 695 -9.57 -14.43 16.65
CA PRO A 695 -8.77 -13.56 17.53
C PRO A 695 -8.16 -12.35 16.80
N LEU A 696 -8.12 -12.34 15.47
CA LEU A 696 -7.56 -11.24 14.69
C LEU A 696 -8.54 -10.07 14.57
N GLY A 697 -7.96 -8.87 14.55
CA GLY A 697 -8.63 -7.64 14.15
C GLY A 697 -8.71 -7.48 12.64
N GLY A 698 -9.09 -6.29 12.20
CA GLY A 698 -9.24 -5.98 10.78
C GLY A 698 -7.98 -5.41 10.15
N GLU A 699 -6.92 -5.13 10.90
CA GLU A 699 -5.79 -4.36 10.40
C GLU A 699 -4.50 -5.17 10.25
N TYR A 700 -3.82 -5.01 9.11
CA TYR A 700 -2.63 -5.78 8.75
C TYR A 700 -1.60 -4.88 8.07
N ALA A 701 -0.33 -5.00 8.47
CA ALA A 701 0.78 -4.44 7.73
C ALA A 701 1.95 -5.42 7.59
N PHE A 702 2.59 -5.38 6.43
CA PHE A 702 3.86 -6.02 6.14
C PHE A 702 4.86 -4.95 5.71
N ALA A 703 6.10 -5.04 6.17
CA ALA A 703 7.16 -4.16 5.72
C ALA A 703 8.49 -4.89 5.52
N ILE A 704 9.31 -4.39 4.61
CA ILE A 704 10.75 -4.65 4.55
C ILE A 704 11.44 -3.39 5.04
N ASP A 705 11.90 -3.43 6.28
CA ASP A 705 12.36 -2.28 7.05
C ASP A 705 13.83 -2.48 7.47
N GLY A 706 14.71 -2.44 6.47
CA GLY A 706 16.15 -2.68 6.63
C GLY A 706 16.77 -3.45 5.47
N PRO A 707 17.98 -4.01 5.67
CA PRO A 707 18.68 -4.80 4.66
C PRO A 707 17.87 -6.02 4.18
N ILE A 708 17.99 -6.33 2.89
CA ILE A 708 17.37 -7.52 2.27
C ILE A 708 18.26 -8.76 2.40
N LEU A 709 19.58 -8.57 2.56
CA LEU A 709 20.57 -9.64 2.65
C LEU A 709 21.42 -9.52 3.93
N PRO A 710 21.89 -10.64 4.50
CA PRO A 710 21.60 -12.03 4.10
C PRO A 710 20.21 -12.51 4.55
N THR A 711 19.64 -11.91 5.60
CA THR A 711 18.27 -12.18 6.05
C THR A 711 17.44 -10.90 5.89
N PRO A 712 16.31 -10.93 5.17
CA PRO A 712 15.51 -9.74 4.96
C PRO A 712 14.91 -9.26 6.29
N SER A 713 15.00 -7.95 6.53
CA SER A 713 14.45 -7.29 7.73
C SER A 713 12.94 -7.10 7.60
N TRP A 714 12.20 -8.20 7.51
CA TRP A 714 10.75 -8.16 7.38
C TRP A 714 10.06 -7.88 8.73
N LYS A 715 8.94 -7.19 8.68
CA LYS A 715 8.04 -6.95 9.82
C LYS A 715 6.62 -7.34 9.42
N LEU A 716 5.92 -8.01 10.33
CA LEU A 716 4.49 -8.28 10.24
C LEU A 716 3.83 -7.66 11.47
N VAL A 717 2.77 -6.90 11.23
CA VAL A 717 2.00 -6.22 12.28
C VAL A 717 0.53 -6.53 12.05
N PHE A 718 -0.11 -7.14 13.02
CA PHE A 718 -1.51 -7.56 12.93
C PHE A 718 -2.29 -7.02 14.10
N GLU A 719 -3.46 -6.45 13.88
CA GLU A 719 -4.40 -6.17 14.96
C GLU A 719 -4.88 -7.50 15.55
N VAL A 720 -4.87 -7.60 16.88
CA VAL A 720 -5.28 -8.79 17.61
C VAL A 720 -6.24 -8.39 18.72
N ASN A 721 -7.48 -8.85 18.62
CA ASN A 721 -8.52 -8.60 19.61
C ASN A 721 -8.42 -9.55 20.82
N ASP A 722 -7.87 -10.75 20.62
CA ASP A 722 -7.65 -11.73 21.69
C ASP A 722 -6.22 -12.33 21.63
N PRO A 723 -5.21 -11.62 22.18
CA PRO A 723 -3.82 -12.08 22.19
C PRO A 723 -3.61 -13.40 22.93
N ALA A 724 -4.37 -13.65 23.99
CA ALA A 724 -4.23 -14.85 24.82
C ALA A 724 -4.67 -16.09 24.06
N HIS A 725 -5.81 -16.01 23.35
CA HIS A 725 -6.28 -17.07 22.48
C HIS A 725 -5.28 -17.35 21.36
N LEU A 726 -4.83 -16.31 20.64
CA LEU A 726 -3.89 -16.50 19.53
C LEU A 726 -2.56 -17.13 19.99
N GLN A 727 -2.04 -16.73 21.15
CA GLN A 727 -0.85 -17.33 21.73
C GLN A 727 -1.05 -18.81 22.08
N GLN A 728 -2.19 -19.16 22.67
CA GLN A 728 -2.53 -20.55 22.97
C GLN A 728 -2.62 -21.40 21.70
N THR A 729 -3.17 -20.82 20.61
CA THR A 729 -3.18 -21.45 19.29
C THR A 729 -1.76 -21.74 18.80
N PHE A 730 -0.83 -20.79 18.88
CA PHE A 730 0.56 -21.03 18.46
C PHE A 730 1.25 -22.12 19.28
N GLU A 731 1.08 -22.13 20.60
CA GLU A 731 1.64 -23.18 21.47
C GLU A 731 1.11 -24.57 21.08
N ARG A 732 -0.19 -24.67 20.79
CA ARG A 732 -0.83 -25.90 20.34
C ARG A 732 -0.32 -26.37 18.98
N VAL A 733 -0.16 -25.45 18.03
CA VAL A 733 0.39 -25.75 16.71
C VAL A 733 1.83 -26.26 16.82
N VAL A 734 2.67 -25.60 17.63
CA VAL A 734 4.06 -26.05 17.88
C VAL A 734 4.07 -27.44 18.50
N ALA A 735 3.21 -27.70 19.49
CA ALA A 735 3.12 -29.01 20.13
C ALA A 735 2.73 -30.13 19.14
N GLU A 736 1.76 -29.88 18.26
CA GLU A 736 1.33 -30.89 17.29
C GLU A 736 2.33 -31.09 16.16
N VAL A 737 2.94 -30.02 15.65
CA VAL A 737 4.03 -30.13 14.65
C VAL A 737 5.19 -30.94 15.23
N ASN A 738 5.57 -30.71 16.49
CA ASN A 738 6.60 -31.48 17.17
C ASN A 738 6.23 -32.96 17.32
N LYS A 739 4.97 -33.27 17.62
CA LYS A 739 4.47 -34.64 17.71
C LYS A 739 4.55 -35.36 16.37
N GLN A 740 4.30 -34.68 15.25
CA GLN A 740 4.44 -35.26 13.91
C GLN A 740 5.91 -35.41 13.51
N LEU A 741 6.75 -34.40 13.72
CA LEU A 741 8.18 -34.47 13.42
C LEU A 741 8.90 -35.54 14.25
N ALA A 742 8.48 -35.76 15.49
CA ALA A 742 8.98 -36.84 16.33
C ALA A 742 8.69 -38.23 15.75
N LYS A 743 7.54 -38.44 15.09
CA LYS A 743 7.24 -39.71 14.39
C LYS A 743 8.17 -39.95 13.20
N GLU A 744 8.64 -38.88 12.58
CA GLU A 744 9.57 -38.92 11.44
C GLU A 744 11.05 -38.85 11.86
N GLY A 745 11.35 -38.78 13.17
CA GLY A 745 12.71 -38.66 13.68
C GLY A 745 13.41 -37.34 13.35
N LYS A 746 12.65 -36.27 13.08
CA LYS A 746 13.17 -34.94 12.71
C LYS A 746 13.21 -33.99 13.92
N ASN A 747 14.10 -33.01 13.85
CA ASN A 747 14.17 -31.93 14.84
C ASN A 747 12.90 -31.08 14.80
N GLY A 748 12.35 -30.79 15.98
CA GLY A 748 11.13 -29.99 16.15
C GLY A 748 11.35 -28.47 16.10
N LEU A 749 10.25 -27.75 16.33
CA LEU A 749 10.16 -26.33 16.61
C LEU A 749 10.35 -26.09 18.12
N SER A 750 11.03 -25.01 18.51
CA SER A 750 11.06 -24.53 19.90
C SER A 750 10.40 -23.16 20.00
N LEU A 751 9.53 -22.98 20.99
CA LEU A 751 8.91 -21.69 21.31
C LEU A 751 9.38 -21.25 22.70
N ASP A 752 10.29 -20.28 22.73
CA ASP A 752 10.82 -19.69 23.96
C ASP A 752 10.01 -18.43 24.32
N LYS A 753 9.92 -18.12 25.61
CA LYS A 753 9.31 -16.89 26.13
C LYS A 753 10.29 -16.16 27.03
N THR A 754 10.35 -14.83 26.92
CA THR A 754 11.22 -13.98 27.73
C THR A 754 10.50 -12.69 28.10
N ASP A 755 10.40 -12.43 29.40
CA ASP A 755 9.84 -11.17 29.91
C ASP A 755 10.93 -10.09 29.97
N SER A 756 10.65 -8.92 29.40
CA SER A 756 11.58 -7.80 29.33
C SER A 756 10.82 -6.48 29.22
N GLY A 757 11.14 -5.51 30.08
CA GLY A 757 10.52 -4.17 30.04
C GLY A 757 9.00 -4.17 30.27
N GLY A 758 8.46 -5.14 31.01
CA GLY A 758 7.02 -5.29 31.23
C GLY A 758 6.27 -6.01 30.11
N ARG A 759 6.96 -6.40 29.02
CA ARG A 759 6.40 -7.10 27.86
C ARG A 759 6.94 -8.53 27.78
N THR A 760 6.14 -9.44 27.26
CA THR A 760 6.54 -10.83 27.00
C THR A 760 6.89 -11.00 25.54
N PHE A 761 8.15 -11.32 25.25
CA PHE A 761 8.65 -11.64 23.92
C PHE A 761 8.64 -13.14 23.71
N TYR A 762 8.25 -13.57 22.52
CA TYR A 762 8.22 -14.95 22.11
C TYR A 762 9.20 -15.17 20.96
N THR A 763 9.96 -16.27 21.01
CA THR A 763 10.93 -16.63 19.99
C THR A 763 10.65 -18.05 19.50
N LEU A 764 10.16 -18.17 18.27
CA LEU A 764 9.95 -19.44 17.59
C LEU A 764 11.20 -19.77 16.75
N ARG A 765 11.80 -20.94 16.96
CA ARG A 765 12.95 -21.43 16.20
C ARG A 765 12.67 -22.77 15.54
N ALA A 766 13.14 -22.92 14.31
CA ALA A 766 13.13 -24.18 13.58
C ALA A 766 14.56 -24.68 13.38
N ALA A 767 15.04 -25.54 14.28
CA ALA A 767 16.45 -25.98 14.33
C ALA A 767 16.94 -26.65 13.03
N GLY A 768 16.04 -27.28 12.26
CA GLY A 768 16.39 -27.91 10.98
C GLY A 768 16.48 -26.96 9.77
N PHE A 769 15.97 -25.73 9.88
CA PHE A 769 15.84 -24.79 8.75
C PHE A 769 16.55 -23.46 8.96
N GLY A 770 17.17 -23.22 10.13
CA GLY A 770 17.85 -21.96 10.43
C GLY A 770 16.92 -20.76 10.48
N MET A 771 15.61 -20.97 10.70
CA MET A 771 14.61 -19.91 10.79
C MET A 771 14.33 -19.55 12.25
N GLU A 772 14.33 -18.25 12.54
CA GLU A 772 13.91 -17.67 13.81
C GLU A 772 12.85 -16.59 13.55
N VAL A 773 11.78 -16.60 14.34
CA VAL A 773 10.73 -15.59 14.36
C VAL A 773 10.58 -15.09 15.78
N ASN A 774 10.70 -13.79 15.96
CA ASN A 774 10.50 -13.10 17.23
C ASN A 774 9.22 -12.28 17.16
N TYR A 775 8.38 -12.32 18.19
CA TYR A 775 7.15 -11.54 18.24
C TYR A 775 6.77 -11.09 19.65
N VAL A 776 5.95 -10.05 19.72
CA VAL A 776 5.41 -9.46 20.96
C VAL A 776 3.95 -9.04 20.73
N PHE A 777 3.14 -9.08 21.79
CA PHE A 777 1.81 -8.46 21.79
C PHE A 777 1.89 -7.12 22.54
N ALA A 778 1.54 -6.02 21.86
CA ALA A 778 1.55 -4.67 22.43
C ALA A 778 0.49 -3.79 21.76
N ASN A 779 -0.22 -2.99 22.55
CA ASN A 779 -1.26 -2.03 22.13
C ASN A 779 -2.35 -2.65 21.24
N GLY A 780 -2.67 -3.92 21.47
CA GLY A 780 -3.61 -4.69 20.66
C GLY A 780 -3.09 -5.09 19.27
N TYR A 781 -1.76 -5.13 19.09
CA TYR A 781 -1.10 -5.66 17.91
C TYR A 781 -0.18 -6.82 18.25
N MET A 782 -0.05 -7.77 17.33
CA MET A 782 1.10 -8.68 17.27
C MET A 782 2.13 -8.09 16.32
N ILE A 783 3.34 -7.83 16.81
CA ILE A 783 4.48 -7.35 16.02
C ILE A 783 5.48 -8.50 15.93
N ALA A 784 5.80 -8.93 14.70
CA ALA A 784 6.71 -10.04 14.44
C ALA A 784 7.82 -9.66 13.45
N GLY A 785 8.99 -10.26 13.62
CA GLY A 785 10.15 -10.08 12.73
C GLY A 785 11.19 -11.19 12.90
N PRO A 786 12.26 -11.20 12.09
CA PRO A 786 13.29 -12.23 12.14
C PRO A 786 14.15 -12.16 13.41
N THR A 787 14.31 -10.98 14.01
CA THR A 787 15.14 -10.77 15.20
C THR A 787 14.40 -9.98 16.27
N ARG A 788 14.73 -10.23 17.53
CA ARG A 788 14.19 -9.49 18.66
C ARG A 788 14.49 -7.98 18.59
N ALA A 789 15.70 -7.62 18.15
CA ALA A 789 16.10 -6.21 18.01
C ALA A 789 15.18 -5.44 17.05
N LEU A 790 14.75 -6.06 15.95
CA LEU A 790 13.85 -5.42 14.98
C LEU A 790 12.45 -5.18 15.57
N VAL A 791 11.97 -6.10 16.42
CA VAL A 791 10.69 -5.97 17.13
C VAL A 791 10.77 -4.88 18.20
N GLU A 792 11.85 -4.85 18.99
CA GLU A 792 12.06 -3.78 19.98
C GLU A 792 12.18 -2.40 19.31
N GLN A 793 12.85 -2.34 18.15
CA GLN A 793 12.94 -1.11 17.35
C GLN A 793 11.57 -0.66 16.81
N ALA A 794 10.72 -1.60 16.40
CA ALA A 794 9.35 -1.29 15.98
C ALA A 794 8.52 -0.67 17.11
N LEU A 795 8.65 -1.19 18.34
CA LEU A 795 8.03 -0.59 19.52
C LEU A 795 8.57 0.81 19.79
N ALA A 796 9.88 1.02 19.65
CA ALA A 796 10.50 2.33 19.84
C ALA A 796 10.02 3.36 18.80
N TYR A 797 9.74 2.96 17.56
CA TYR A 797 9.16 3.86 16.55
C TYR A 797 7.76 4.32 16.95
N HIS A 798 6.90 3.40 17.36
CA HIS A 798 5.59 3.72 17.88
C HIS A 798 5.69 4.67 19.08
N ASP A 799 6.51 4.32 20.08
CA ASP A 799 6.63 5.09 21.33
C ASP A 799 7.25 6.50 21.12
N SER A 800 8.02 6.71 20.05
CA SER A 800 8.64 7.99 19.71
C SER A 800 7.86 8.83 18.70
N GLY A 801 6.84 8.26 18.05
CA GLY A 801 6.14 8.89 16.91
C GLY A 801 6.99 9.02 15.63
N THR A 802 8.21 8.46 15.59
CA THR A 802 9.08 8.52 14.41
C THR A 802 8.75 7.35 13.48
N THR A 803 7.62 7.46 12.79
CA THR A 803 7.01 6.37 12.01
C THR A 803 6.85 6.73 10.54
N LEU A 804 6.47 5.75 9.71
CA LEU A 804 6.20 5.95 8.28
C LEU A 804 5.15 7.04 8.02
N ASN A 805 4.06 7.06 8.79
CA ASN A 805 2.93 7.98 8.57
C ASN A 805 3.35 9.45 8.70
N HIS A 806 4.38 9.74 9.51
CA HIS A 806 4.91 11.09 9.72
C HIS A 806 6.14 11.40 8.84
N SER A 807 6.56 10.46 7.98
CA SER A 807 7.69 10.65 7.09
C SER A 807 7.40 11.69 6.00
N PRO A 808 8.27 12.69 5.76
CA PRO A 808 8.14 13.62 4.64
C PRO A 808 8.06 12.93 3.27
N LYS A 809 8.76 11.79 3.12
CA LYS A 809 8.77 11.00 1.88
C LYS A 809 7.41 10.37 1.61
N PHE A 810 6.78 9.82 2.64
CA PHE A 810 5.45 9.22 2.55
C PHE A 810 4.38 10.30 2.33
N THR A 811 4.39 11.35 3.15
CA THR A 811 3.41 12.44 3.10
C THR A 811 3.43 13.22 1.79
N ALA A 812 4.61 13.41 1.16
CA ALA A 812 4.73 14.02 -0.16
C ALA A 812 4.05 13.21 -1.29
N GLY A 813 3.87 11.90 -1.06
CA GLY A 813 3.23 10.98 -1.98
C GLY A 813 1.71 10.83 -1.77
N LEU A 814 1.13 11.44 -0.73
CA LEU A 814 -0.29 11.28 -0.43
C LEU A 814 -1.18 11.97 -1.49
N PRO A 815 -2.29 11.33 -1.91
CA PRO A 815 -3.19 11.90 -2.89
C PRO A 815 -4.06 13.02 -2.26
N PRO A 816 -4.29 14.14 -2.98
CA PRO A 816 -5.24 15.17 -2.54
C PRO A 816 -6.67 14.70 -2.82
N ASP A 817 -7.34 14.16 -1.79
CA ASP A 817 -8.73 13.71 -1.89
C ASP A 817 -9.50 13.83 -0.56
N GLY A 818 -10.80 13.54 -0.60
CA GLY A 818 -11.70 13.63 0.55
C GLY A 818 -11.55 12.52 1.61
N ASN A 819 -10.68 11.53 1.42
CA ASN A 819 -10.47 10.45 2.38
C ASN A 819 -9.28 10.74 3.30
N ALA A 820 -9.50 10.76 4.62
CA ALA A 820 -8.42 10.87 5.61
C ALA A 820 -7.64 9.56 5.82
N ASN A 821 -8.18 8.44 5.32
CA ASN A 821 -7.71 7.07 5.54
C ASN A 821 -7.64 6.28 4.23
N PHE A 822 -7.11 5.06 4.29
CA PHE A 822 -7.07 4.11 3.18
C PHE A 822 -7.79 2.81 3.53
N SER A 823 -8.23 2.05 2.52
CA SER A 823 -8.63 0.64 2.71
C SER A 823 -7.45 -0.30 2.48
N ALA A 824 -6.56 0.05 1.55
CA ALA A 824 -5.29 -0.62 1.32
C ALA A 824 -4.25 0.38 0.81
N LEU A 825 -2.97 0.13 1.09
CA LEU A 825 -1.86 0.86 0.50
C LEU A 825 -0.63 -0.02 0.31
N VAL A 826 0.17 0.32 -0.69
CA VAL A 826 1.51 -0.23 -0.92
C VAL A 826 2.46 0.92 -1.20
N TYR A 827 3.48 1.07 -0.35
CA TYR A 827 4.51 2.09 -0.46
C TYR A 827 5.85 1.46 -0.82
N HIS A 828 6.52 2.01 -1.82
CA HIS A 828 7.83 1.59 -2.31
C HIS A 828 8.82 2.75 -2.23
N ASN A 829 9.95 2.50 -1.56
CA ASN A 829 11.11 3.37 -1.55
C ASN A 829 12.32 2.57 -2.05
N LEU A 830 12.53 2.59 -3.36
CA LEU A 830 13.54 1.75 -4.01
C LEU A 830 14.94 2.39 -4.01
N ALA A 831 15.06 3.70 -3.80
CA ALA A 831 16.34 4.41 -3.87
C ALA A 831 17.44 3.78 -2.98
N PRO A 832 17.19 3.41 -1.70
CA PRO A 832 18.19 2.76 -0.85
C PRO A 832 18.61 1.37 -1.35
N LEU A 833 17.74 0.66 -2.09
CA LEU A 833 18.01 -0.69 -2.58
C LEU A 833 18.89 -0.69 -3.84
N VAL A 834 18.73 0.29 -4.72
CA VAL A 834 19.51 0.37 -5.97
C VAL A 834 20.81 1.16 -5.84
N GLN A 835 20.93 2.06 -4.85
CA GLN A 835 22.15 2.85 -4.62
C GLN A 835 23.44 2.01 -4.54
N PRO A 836 23.51 0.89 -3.78
CA PRO A 836 24.72 0.06 -3.70
C PRO A 836 25.11 -0.60 -5.03
N PHE A 837 24.13 -0.85 -5.90
CA PHE A 837 24.33 -1.49 -7.20
C PHE A 837 24.40 -0.49 -8.35
N ALA A 838 24.23 0.81 -8.09
CA ALA A 838 24.17 1.85 -9.13
C ALA A 838 25.43 1.86 -10.00
N GLY A 839 26.61 1.63 -9.40
CA GLY A 839 27.89 1.50 -10.13
C GLY A 839 27.95 0.27 -11.03
N THR A 840 27.37 -0.85 -10.60
CA THR A 840 27.33 -2.12 -11.37
C THR A 840 26.30 -2.05 -12.49
N ILE A 841 25.12 -1.45 -12.24
CA ILE A 841 24.07 -1.22 -13.24
C ILE A 841 24.59 -0.22 -14.29
N ALA A 842 25.19 0.90 -13.87
CA ALA A 842 25.85 1.83 -14.78
C ALA A 842 27.00 1.17 -15.55
N GLY A 843 27.75 0.27 -14.89
CA GLY A 843 28.80 -0.54 -15.51
C GLY A 843 28.29 -1.54 -16.56
N SER A 844 27.07 -2.06 -16.42
CA SER A 844 26.40 -2.90 -17.43
C SER A 844 25.89 -2.06 -18.62
N ALA A 845 25.68 -0.76 -18.42
CA ALA A 845 25.35 0.23 -19.43
C ALA A 845 26.58 0.81 -20.16
N LYS A 846 27.77 0.20 -20.04
CA LYS A 846 29.02 0.62 -20.70
C LYS A 846 28.94 0.76 -22.24
N ALA A 847 27.93 0.16 -22.87
CA ALA A 847 27.65 0.32 -24.31
C ALA A 847 26.97 1.66 -24.67
N LEU A 848 26.54 2.44 -23.67
CA LEU A 848 25.90 3.74 -23.84
C LEU A 848 26.91 4.88 -23.62
N PRO A 849 26.76 6.04 -24.26
CA PRO A 849 27.57 7.24 -24.03
C PRO A 849 27.63 7.66 -22.55
N GLU A 850 28.75 8.23 -22.10
CA GLU A 850 28.97 8.63 -20.69
C GLU A 850 27.91 9.57 -20.12
N GLU A 851 27.32 10.46 -20.94
CA GLU A 851 26.23 11.32 -20.50
C GLU A 851 24.93 10.56 -20.22
N GLN A 852 24.61 9.52 -21.01
CA GLN A 852 23.46 8.66 -20.75
C GLN A 852 23.68 7.79 -19.52
N GLN A 853 24.92 7.35 -19.28
CA GLN A 853 25.27 6.69 -18.02
C GLN A 853 25.06 7.63 -16.83
N LYS A 854 25.52 8.89 -16.92
CA LYS A 854 25.28 9.91 -15.88
C LYS A 854 23.79 10.23 -15.69
N ALA A 855 23.00 10.28 -16.75
CA ALA A 855 21.55 10.51 -16.67
C ALA A 855 20.81 9.32 -16.05
N ILE A 856 21.19 8.09 -16.38
CA ILE A 856 20.64 6.87 -15.78
C ILE A 856 21.03 6.80 -14.30
N SER A 857 22.30 7.05 -13.96
CA SER A 857 22.76 7.13 -12.58
C SER A 857 22.03 8.22 -11.80
N ALA A 858 21.87 9.42 -12.36
CA ALA A 858 21.13 10.51 -11.73
C ALA A 858 19.64 10.15 -11.51
N ARG A 859 18.99 9.46 -12.46
CA ARG A 859 17.62 8.95 -12.27
C ARG A 859 17.53 7.86 -11.22
N LEU A 860 18.48 6.92 -11.19
CA LEU A 860 18.54 5.85 -10.18
C LEU A 860 18.79 6.39 -8.77
N LEU A 861 19.57 7.47 -8.65
CA LEU A 861 19.84 8.16 -7.39
C LEU A 861 18.64 9.00 -6.91
N ASN A 862 17.77 9.44 -7.82
CA ASN A 862 16.61 10.29 -7.56
C ASN A 862 15.26 9.59 -7.77
N LEU A 863 15.19 8.25 -7.61
CA LEU A 863 13.93 7.54 -7.66
C LEU A 863 13.00 8.03 -6.53
N GLN A 864 11.91 8.67 -6.91
CA GLN A 864 10.88 9.10 -5.98
C GLN A 864 10.13 7.88 -5.43
N PRO A 865 9.73 7.90 -4.15
CA PRO A 865 8.88 6.86 -3.60
C PRO A 865 7.54 6.78 -4.33
N THR A 866 7.01 5.57 -4.48
CA THR A 866 5.69 5.32 -5.07
C THR A 866 4.72 4.83 -4.00
N LEU A 867 3.48 5.31 -4.06
CA LEU A 867 2.34 4.91 -3.25
C LEU A 867 1.21 4.46 -4.19
N PHE A 868 0.84 3.20 -4.06
CA PHE A 868 -0.40 2.64 -4.57
C PHE A 868 -1.39 2.56 -3.43
N TYR A 869 -2.66 2.82 -3.68
CA TYR A 869 -3.68 2.76 -2.65
C TYR A 869 -5.04 2.38 -3.21
N ALA A 870 -5.91 1.92 -2.32
CA ALA A 870 -7.29 1.61 -2.63
C ALA A 870 -8.27 2.14 -1.58
N TYR A 871 -9.47 2.49 -2.05
CA TYR A 871 -10.65 2.81 -1.24
C TYR A 871 -11.76 1.83 -1.59
N ALA A 872 -12.20 1.07 -0.61
CA ALA A 872 -13.35 0.19 -0.76
C ALA A 872 -14.62 0.92 -0.29
N PHE A 873 -15.67 0.83 -1.08
CA PHE A 873 -17.01 1.29 -0.75
C PHE A 873 -17.98 0.11 -0.83
N SER A 874 -19.24 0.34 -0.48
CA SER A 874 -20.27 -0.71 -0.51
C SER A 874 -20.57 -1.25 -1.90
N ASP A 875 -20.26 -0.51 -2.96
CA ASP A 875 -20.63 -0.81 -4.35
C ASP A 875 -19.45 -0.79 -5.34
N ARG A 876 -18.25 -0.39 -4.89
CA ARG A 876 -17.06 -0.27 -5.74
C ARG A 876 -15.78 -0.30 -4.94
N ILE A 877 -14.68 -0.63 -5.61
CA ILE A 877 -13.31 -0.40 -5.12
C ILE A 877 -12.61 0.53 -6.10
N GLU A 878 -11.97 1.54 -5.56
CA GLU A 878 -11.19 2.51 -6.30
C GLU A 878 -9.72 2.30 -6.01
N PHE A 879 -8.91 2.16 -7.05
CA PHE A 879 -7.46 2.03 -6.98
C PHE A 879 -6.83 3.26 -7.60
N ALA A 880 -5.76 3.75 -7.00
CA ALA A 880 -5.01 4.84 -7.59
C ALA A 880 -3.53 4.77 -7.19
N SER A 881 -2.71 5.51 -7.93
CA SER A 881 -1.26 5.60 -7.70
C SER A 881 -0.77 7.02 -7.87
N ASN A 882 0.27 7.37 -7.13
CA ASN A 882 0.97 8.66 -7.22
C ASN A 882 2.18 8.61 -8.18
N THR A 883 2.09 7.87 -9.27
CA THR A 883 3.23 7.64 -10.16
C THR A 883 3.47 8.81 -11.11
N GLU A 884 4.60 9.49 -10.99
CA GLU A 884 5.20 10.30 -12.06
C GLU A 884 5.71 9.36 -13.17
N GLY A 885 4.81 8.86 -14.04
CA GLY A 885 5.23 7.89 -15.07
C GLY A 885 4.18 7.24 -15.97
N GLY A 886 2.90 7.62 -15.90
CA GLY A 886 1.87 7.12 -16.81
C GLY A 886 1.22 5.77 -16.44
N PRO A 887 0.27 5.29 -17.25
CA PRO A 887 -0.80 4.37 -16.86
C PRO A 887 -0.43 2.88 -16.69
N PHE A 888 0.80 2.47 -16.99
CA PHE A 888 1.14 1.06 -17.23
C PHE A 888 1.22 0.16 -15.97
N GLY A 889 0.89 0.67 -14.78
CA GLY A 889 0.86 -0.11 -13.53
C GLY A 889 -0.51 -0.67 -13.14
N LEU A 890 -1.62 -0.08 -13.60
CA LEU A 890 -2.98 -0.29 -13.05
C LEU A 890 -3.94 -1.05 -13.99
N GLY A 891 -3.43 -1.87 -14.91
CA GLY A 891 -4.29 -2.73 -15.73
C GLY A 891 -5.09 -3.74 -14.87
N PRO A 892 -6.29 -4.18 -15.30
CA PRO A 892 -7.11 -5.16 -14.56
C PRO A 892 -6.35 -6.43 -14.15
N ALA A 893 -5.40 -6.88 -14.99
CA ALA A 893 -4.52 -8.01 -14.70
C ALA A 893 -3.53 -7.77 -13.54
N ASN A 894 -2.97 -6.56 -13.44
CA ASN A 894 -2.05 -6.17 -12.37
C ASN A 894 -2.81 -5.92 -11.07
N LEU A 895 -4.02 -5.36 -11.14
CA LEU A 895 -4.90 -5.11 -9.99
C LEU A 895 -5.48 -6.39 -9.38
N LEU A 896 -5.66 -7.45 -10.17
CA LEU A 896 -6.11 -8.77 -9.72
C LEU A 896 -4.95 -9.70 -9.30
N GLY A 897 -3.72 -9.20 -9.21
CA GLY A 897 -2.57 -9.96 -8.72
C GLY A 897 -2.14 -11.12 -9.62
N MET A 898 -2.42 -11.06 -10.93
CA MET A 898 -2.03 -12.09 -11.89
C MET A 898 -0.84 -11.64 -12.75
N PRO A 899 0.41 -11.98 -12.39
CA PRO A 899 1.61 -11.51 -13.09
C PRO A 899 1.79 -12.04 -14.53
N ASN A 900 0.85 -12.83 -15.08
CA ASN A 900 0.99 -13.48 -16.39
C ASN A 900 -0.25 -13.38 -17.33
N ALA A 901 -1.17 -12.42 -17.14
CA ALA A 901 -2.34 -12.29 -18.03
C ALA A 901 -2.09 -11.49 -19.33
N PHE A 902 -0.84 -11.33 -19.77
CA PHE A 902 -0.45 -10.79 -21.08
C PHE A 902 -0.72 -11.76 -22.25
N GLU A 903 -1.85 -12.48 -22.23
CA GLU A 903 -2.36 -13.17 -23.43
C GLU A 903 -3.47 -12.37 -24.15
N LEU A 904 -3.94 -11.25 -23.58
CA LEU A 904 -4.86 -10.34 -24.28
C LEU A 904 -4.18 -9.50 -25.37
N GLU A 905 -2.87 -9.23 -25.26
CA GLU A 905 -2.08 -8.66 -26.35
C GLU A 905 -1.95 -9.64 -27.53
N HIS A 906 -1.96 -10.95 -27.24
CA HIS A 906 -1.96 -11.96 -28.29
C HIS A 906 -3.29 -12.02 -29.04
N ILE A 907 -4.41 -11.77 -28.36
CA ILE A 907 -5.76 -11.72 -28.97
C ILE A 907 -5.92 -10.44 -29.82
N LEU A 908 -5.46 -9.28 -29.33
CA LEU A 908 -5.46 -8.02 -30.09
C LEU A 908 -4.45 -8.04 -31.27
N GLY A 909 -3.31 -8.71 -31.10
CA GLY A 909 -2.30 -8.88 -32.14
C GLY A 909 -2.66 -9.94 -33.20
N GLN A 910 -3.39 -11.00 -32.83
CA GLN A 910 -3.86 -12.03 -33.76
C GLN A 910 -5.12 -11.60 -34.52
N GLY A 911 -5.97 -10.75 -33.94
CA GLY A 911 -7.09 -10.12 -34.66
C GLY A 911 -6.64 -9.22 -35.82
N MET A 912 -5.40 -8.72 -35.80
CA MET A 912 -4.82 -7.92 -36.88
C MET A 912 -3.94 -8.71 -37.87
N ARG A 913 -3.71 -10.00 -37.62
CA ARG A 913 -3.01 -10.91 -38.54
C ARG A 913 -3.99 -11.95 -39.06
N ALA A 914 -4.78 -11.55 -40.05
CA ALA A 914 -5.43 -12.52 -40.93
C ALA A 914 -4.35 -13.43 -41.54
N GLN A 915 -4.56 -14.74 -41.40
CA GLN A 915 -3.69 -15.78 -41.93
C GLN A 915 -3.46 -15.57 -43.44
N THR A 916 -2.28 -15.09 -43.81
CA THR A 916 -1.79 -15.22 -45.18
C THR A 916 -1.23 -16.63 -45.32
N GLN A 917 -2.08 -17.61 -45.65
CA GLN A 917 -1.58 -18.84 -46.27
C GLN A 917 -1.05 -18.48 -47.67
N PRO A 918 0.19 -18.82 -48.02
CA PRO A 918 0.68 -18.65 -49.38
C PRO A 918 0.06 -19.74 -50.25
N ASN A 919 -0.63 -19.36 -51.33
CA ASN A 919 -1.14 -20.30 -52.32
C ASN A 919 -0.43 -20.09 -53.67
N GLY A 920 0.01 -21.21 -54.26
CA GLY A 920 0.53 -21.35 -55.63
C GLY A 920 1.96 -21.91 -55.67
N GLN A 921 2.30 -22.99 -56.39
CA GLN A 921 1.62 -23.77 -57.42
C GLN A 921 2.32 -25.15 -57.54
N GLY A 922 1.60 -26.22 -57.92
CA GLY A 922 2.25 -27.40 -58.49
C GLY A 922 1.57 -28.78 -58.37
N LYS A 923 0.53 -29.01 -59.20
CA LYS A 923 0.24 -30.25 -59.97
C LYS A 923 -0.05 -31.60 -59.28
N LEU A 924 -1.12 -32.21 -59.83
CA LEU A 924 -1.42 -33.65 -60.09
C LEU A 924 -2.05 -34.45 -58.94
N SER A 925 -3.35 -34.75 -59.08
CA SER A 925 -3.96 -36.10 -59.27
C SER A 925 -4.10 -36.91 -57.97
N GLY A 926 -5.19 -37.56 -57.60
CA GLY A 926 -6.52 -37.80 -58.15
C GLY A 926 -7.34 -38.57 -57.09
N GLU A 927 -8.63 -38.79 -57.36
CA GLU A 927 -9.55 -39.80 -56.78
C GLU A 927 -9.88 -39.69 -55.26
N ALA A 928 -11.13 -39.38 -54.87
CA ALA A 928 -12.31 -40.28 -54.70
C ALA A 928 -12.02 -41.35 -53.61
N GLU A 929 -12.77 -41.58 -52.52
CA GLU A 929 -14.22 -41.72 -52.22
C GLU A 929 -14.37 -41.59 -50.67
N ALA A 930 -15.35 -40.87 -50.11
CA ALA A 930 -16.69 -41.32 -49.69
C ALA A 930 -16.77 -42.50 -48.67
N SER A 931 -17.35 -42.18 -47.49
CA SER A 931 -18.52 -42.85 -46.88
C SER A 931 -18.36 -44.03 -45.87
N LYS A 932 -18.94 -43.78 -44.67
CA LYS A 932 -19.77 -44.67 -43.79
C LYS A 932 -19.08 -45.79 -43.00
N SER A 933 -19.14 -45.80 -41.66
CA SER A 933 -20.26 -46.05 -40.71
C SER A 933 -20.54 -47.53 -40.42
N ASP A 934 -20.49 -47.84 -39.12
CA ASP A 934 -21.32 -48.78 -38.35
C ASP A 934 -21.00 -50.28 -38.21
N ARG A 935 -21.06 -50.69 -36.90
CA ARG A 935 -21.39 -52.00 -36.28
C ARG A 935 -20.33 -53.11 -36.32
N ALA A 936 -20.29 -54.10 -35.42
CA ALA A 936 -20.69 -54.34 -34.02
C ALA A 936 -20.38 -55.84 -33.76
N ALA A 937 -19.80 -56.21 -32.60
CA ALA A 937 -19.75 -57.54 -31.95
C ALA A 937 -19.03 -58.69 -32.73
N THR A 938 -18.34 -59.70 -32.17
CA THR A 938 -18.46 -60.48 -30.92
C THR A 938 -17.19 -61.34 -30.73
N GLU A 939 -16.75 -61.55 -29.48
CA GLU A 939 -16.01 -62.69 -28.83
C GLU A 939 -14.96 -63.53 -29.63
N SER A 940 -13.78 -63.93 -29.14
CA SER A 940 -13.41 -64.51 -27.83
C SER A 940 -11.88 -64.72 -27.67
N ARG A 941 -11.42 -64.79 -26.40
CA ARG A 941 -10.20 -65.45 -25.84
C ARG A 941 -8.81 -64.96 -26.27
N GLN A 942 -8.02 -64.44 -25.31
CA GLN A 942 -6.96 -65.17 -24.57
C GLN A 942 -5.91 -64.21 -23.95
N ASN A 943 -5.76 -64.30 -22.62
CA ASN A 943 -4.64 -63.94 -21.72
C ASN A 943 -3.65 -62.78 -21.97
N ASP A 944 -3.50 -62.05 -20.85
CA ASP A 944 -2.28 -61.58 -20.19
C ASP A 944 -1.47 -60.36 -20.70
N SER A 945 -1.48 -59.38 -19.78
CA SER A 945 -0.60 -58.23 -19.55
C SER A 945 0.78 -58.23 -20.21
N LEU A 946 1.08 -57.17 -20.98
CA LEU A 946 2.45 -56.68 -21.19
C LEU A 946 2.51 -55.15 -21.31
N TRP A 947 2.28 -54.46 -20.18
CA TRP A 947 2.89 -53.15 -19.86
C TRP A 947 4.42 -53.27 -19.62
N LYS A 948 5.11 -54.14 -20.38
CA LYS A 948 6.49 -54.60 -20.12
C LYS A 948 7.38 -54.54 -21.36
N ARG A 949 7.21 -53.53 -22.23
CA ARG A 949 8.11 -53.30 -23.39
C ARG A 949 8.46 -51.85 -23.71
N ARG A 950 8.64 -50.99 -22.71
CA ARG A 950 9.36 -49.71 -22.91
C ARG A 950 10.20 -49.24 -21.72
N ALA A 951 10.78 -50.19 -21.00
CA ALA A 951 11.84 -49.95 -20.01
C ALA A 951 12.97 -50.98 -20.24
N PHE A 952 13.83 -50.76 -21.24
CA PHE A 952 15.13 -51.45 -21.39
C PHE A 952 15.99 -50.84 -22.51
N HIS A 953 16.40 -49.56 -22.38
CA HIS A 953 17.52 -49.08 -23.22
C HIS A 953 18.39 -47.95 -22.65
N THR A 954 18.45 -47.77 -21.32
CA THR A 954 19.31 -46.72 -20.75
C THR A 954 19.95 -47.06 -19.42
N ILE A 955 20.43 -48.29 -19.21
CA ILE A 955 21.49 -48.59 -18.22
C ILE A 955 22.33 -49.77 -18.72
N TRP A 956 23.31 -49.52 -19.60
CA TRP A 956 24.50 -50.37 -19.75
C TRP A 956 25.66 -49.63 -20.44
N HIS A 957 26.14 -48.50 -19.92
CA HIS A 957 27.53 -48.06 -20.19
C HIS A 957 28.02 -47.06 -19.13
N ALA A 958 27.82 -47.42 -17.85
CA ALA A 958 28.54 -46.83 -16.73
C ALA A 958 29.25 -47.95 -15.97
N ARG A 959 30.49 -48.25 -16.37
CA ARG A 959 31.61 -48.72 -15.54
C ARG A 959 32.68 -49.37 -16.42
N GLN A 960 33.64 -48.57 -16.86
CA GLN A 960 35.07 -48.83 -16.63
C GLN A 960 35.89 -47.76 -17.36
N TYR A 961 36.23 -46.70 -16.65
CA TYR A 961 37.61 -46.18 -16.63
C TYR A 961 37.85 -45.63 -15.23
N VAL A 962 38.44 -46.49 -14.41
CA VAL A 962 38.94 -46.23 -13.06
C VAL A 962 40.35 -45.69 -13.18
N ALA A 963 40.62 -44.61 -12.45
CA ALA A 963 41.87 -44.21 -11.80
C ALA A 963 43.21 -44.28 -12.58
N GLY A 964 43.95 -43.15 -12.53
CA GLY A 964 45.38 -43.21 -12.26
C GLY A 964 46.28 -42.19 -12.96
N ARG A 965 46.62 -41.12 -12.22
CA ARG A 965 47.94 -40.47 -12.10
C ARG A 965 48.68 -39.99 -13.37
N ARG A 966 48.89 -38.68 -13.46
CA ARG A 966 50.09 -38.02 -12.91
C ARG A 966 49.80 -36.56 -12.58
#